data_AF-A0AAU0MRS8-F1
#
_entry.id   AF-A0AAU0MRS8-F1
#
_cell.length_a   1.000
_cell.length_b   1.000
_cell.length_c   1.000
_cell.angle_alpha   90.00
_cell.angle_beta   90.00
_cell.angle_gamma   90.00
#
_symmetry.space_group_name_H-M   'P 1'
#
loop_
_entity.id
_entity.type
_entity.pdbx_description
1 polymer ?
#
loop_
_entity_poly.entity_id
_entity_poly.type
_entity_poly.pdbx_seq_one_letter_code
_entity_poly.pdbx_strand_id
1 'polypeptide(L)'
;MSRLLLNVRILVLVLAASILQLGQVGFATDLTKVYQPDQVGDYAHQLYVEPNWVGSNGQFWYARESAQGRVYVLVDPVEKALQPLFDHTKLATALKQYGLEDVESTSLALEALQIKSDFTVLEFSLQNTAFTYELKSGTLSERAEREPTPGGISPDGKWRAFLDGPNLSVEDLETGEVRPLTDDGTEAQPYATALMNPRHVLNGTYQAYWADIRWSWNSRYIATYRMDLNGVTQLTMPNGEETIAYRYPRAMDENVPLATPIVFDLKTGERFTPNIAPLPVLYYGGPRLRWVDDANLMVTSVKRGYKNRTVYSYDVSSQKLRTVLQENSDRFVNIYEGTNWVIYDWDRLLWLSDIDGHTHIYLADLEGGEQMRQITEGAWRVAQPIDIVEGENEIYFLASGRREGVNPYYRALYRIKRFGSDPELLTPDEHDHSVYMSPDGAYIVDNISRVDMPTRSVLRRSRDGKIIMELGGADISPLQALGHRFPEPFSLATSTGFEVHGVLYRPIDFDETKQYPLIEQIYTGPHTSNAARSFNQGLKRSHAQAVANAGFIVLQLDVEGTEGRSRAFLDPAYKNLAEVGLDTRIEVIEALAEAFPQIDLNRVGAFGFSAGGYDVVRLLTRRPDFYKVGVAASGNYDSRWDKADWNEQWLGIDDLSVYEANSMLTSAHRLQGRLLLAHGLQDENVPVQATRELVKALEAAEKHDLFEVDYYPTGGHFLETDPAFVTRRLDFFRTHLGGPEPIKATAD
;
A
#
# COMPACT_ATOMS: atom_id res chain seq x y z
N MET A 1 -59.80 40.70 -34.91
CA MET A 1 -59.28 39.41 -34.39
C MET A 1 -57.96 38.94 -35.02
N SER A 2 -57.23 39.75 -35.83
CA SER A 2 -56.02 39.28 -36.54
C SER A 2 -54.69 39.90 -36.09
N ARG A 3 -54.64 40.71 -35.03
CA ARG A 3 -53.36 41.24 -34.48
C ARG A 3 -52.91 40.62 -33.16
N LEU A 4 -53.78 39.91 -32.43
CA LEU A 4 -53.42 39.25 -31.18
C LEU A 4 -52.83 37.84 -31.38
N LEU A 5 -53.17 37.15 -32.47
CA LEU A 5 -52.68 35.80 -32.76
C LEU A 5 -51.28 35.76 -33.39
N LEU A 6 -50.81 36.87 -33.98
CA LEU A 6 -49.46 36.94 -34.56
C LEU A 6 -48.38 37.18 -33.49
N ASN A 7 -48.70 37.95 -32.44
CA ASN A 7 -47.76 38.23 -31.35
C ASN A 7 -47.58 37.04 -30.39
N VAL A 8 -48.59 36.15 -30.26
CA VAL A 8 -48.46 34.93 -29.45
C VAL A 8 -47.63 33.85 -30.18
N ARG A 9 -47.67 33.80 -31.52
CA ARG A 9 -46.82 32.85 -32.28
C ARG A 9 -45.35 33.26 -32.34
N ILE A 10 -45.04 34.56 -32.36
CA ILE A 10 -43.63 35.02 -32.34
C ILE A 10 -43.03 34.90 -30.92
N LEU A 11 -43.81 35.11 -29.86
CA LEU A 11 -43.31 34.92 -28.49
C LEU A 11 -43.10 33.43 -28.13
N VAL A 12 -43.92 32.52 -28.67
CA VAL A 12 -43.73 31.07 -28.47
C VAL A 12 -42.59 30.50 -29.35
N LEU A 13 -42.30 31.10 -30.51
CA LEU A 13 -41.13 30.70 -31.32
C LEU A 13 -39.80 31.28 -30.79
N VAL A 14 -39.81 32.46 -30.15
CA VAL A 14 -38.60 33.00 -29.51
C VAL A 14 -38.36 32.34 -28.14
N LEU A 15 -39.38 31.98 -27.36
CA LEU A 15 -39.17 31.16 -26.15
C LEU A 15 -38.80 29.71 -26.48
N ALA A 16 -39.23 29.13 -27.61
CA ALA A 16 -38.73 27.83 -28.04
C ALA A 16 -37.27 27.89 -28.55
N ALA A 17 -36.85 29.00 -29.18
CA ALA A 17 -35.46 29.19 -29.59
C ALA A 17 -34.53 29.57 -28.42
N SER A 18 -35.04 30.22 -27.37
CA SER A 18 -34.27 30.56 -26.16
C SER A 18 -34.28 29.47 -25.08
N ILE A 19 -35.14 28.45 -25.19
CA ILE A 19 -35.10 27.23 -24.36
C ILE A 19 -34.29 26.10 -25.05
N LEU A 20 -34.00 26.23 -26.36
CA LEU A 20 -33.09 25.33 -27.09
C LEU A 20 -31.64 25.83 -27.17
N GLN A 21 -31.28 26.89 -26.44
CA GLN A 21 -29.88 27.36 -26.31
C GLN A 21 -29.37 27.44 -24.87
N LEU A 22 -30.08 26.85 -23.90
CA LEU A 22 -29.64 26.75 -22.50
C LEU A 22 -29.39 25.31 -22.03
N GLY A 23 -29.26 24.36 -22.97
CA GLY A 23 -28.82 23.00 -22.68
C GLY A 23 -27.88 22.54 -23.79
N GLN A 24 -26.63 22.99 -23.73
CA GLN A 24 -25.43 22.39 -24.36
C GLN A 24 -24.28 23.40 -24.24
N VAL A 25 -23.82 23.65 -23.01
CA VAL A 25 -22.39 23.87 -22.82
C VAL A 25 -21.85 22.52 -22.35
N GLY A 26 -21.80 21.56 -23.28
CA GLY A 26 -21.09 20.32 -23.04
C GLY A 26 -19.61 20.68 -22.93
N PHE A 27 -19.10 20.77 -21.71
CA PHE A 27 -17.66 20.78 -21.53
C PHE A 27 -17.15 19.43 -22.00
N ALA A 28 -16.29 19.45 -23.01
CA ALA A 28 -15.64 18.25 -23.48
C ALA A 28 -14.64 17.81 -22.39
N THR A 29 -14.98 16.80 -21.60
CA THR A 29 -14.13 16.29 -20.51
C THR A 29 -13.03 15.43 -21.11
N ASP A 30 -11.78 15.78 -20.82
CA ASP A 30 -10.63 14.94 -21.15
C ASP A 30 -10.69 13.66 -20.31
N LEU A 31 -11.01 12.54 -20.96
CA LEU A 31 -11.19 11.27 -20.27
C LEU A 31 -9.89 10.75 -19.66
N THR A 32 -8.72 11.22 -20.09
CA THR A 32 -7.45 10.80 -19.48
C THR A 32 -7.34 11.27 -18.03
N LYS A 33 -7.96 12.41 -17.69
CA LYS A 33 -7.97 12.96 -16.32
C LYS A 33 -8.95 12.24 -15.41
N VAL A 34 -10.10 11.83 -15.94
CA VAL A 34 -11.18 11.14 -15.21
C VAL A 34 -10.69 9.86 -14.50
N TYR A 35 -9.75 9.15 -15.13
CA TYR A 35 -9.27 7.85 -14.66
C TYR A 35 -7.86 7.92 -14.04
N GLN A 36 -7.38 9.12 -13.71
CA GLN A 36 -6.19 9.24 -12.86
C GLN A 36 -6.56 8.86 -11.43
N PRO A 37 -5.72 8.09 -10.70
CA PRO A 37 -5.95 7.71 -9.30
C PRO A 37 -6.48 8.83 -8.40
N ASP A 38 -5.92 10.03 -8.51
CA ASP A 38 -6.26 11.19 -7.69
C ASP A 38 -7.58 11.87 -8.07
N GLN A 39 -8.20 11.45 -9.18
CA GLN A 39 -9.46 12.01 -9.70
C GLN A 39 -10.61 11.00 -9.70
N VAL A 40 -10.33 9.71 -9.42
CA VAL A 40 -11.36 8.65 -9.39
C VAL A 40 -12.50 8.98 -8.42
N GLY A 41 -12.20 9.67 -7.31
CA GLY A 41 -13.19 10.07 -6.30
C GLY A 41 -14.32 10.95 -6.82
N ASP A 42 -14.13 11.64 -7.96
CA ASP A 42 -15.14 12.49 -8.58
C ASP A 42 -16.16 11.69 -9.41
N TYR A 43 -15.83 10.47 -9.80
CA TYR A 43 -16.65 9.67 -10.74
C TYR A 43 -17.05 8.29 -10.21
N ALA A 44 -16.37 7.79 -9.18
CA ALA A 44 -16.73 6.56 -8.50
C ALA A 44 -16.66 6.73 -6.99
N HIS A 45 -17.79 6.47 -6.33
CA HIS A 45 -17.93 6.64 -4.89
C HIS A 45 -18.08 5.28 -4.21
N GLN A 46 -17.80 5.24 -2.90
CA GLN A 46 -18.00 4.05 -2.08
C GLN A 46 -17.34 2.77 -2.63
N LEU A 47 -16.12 2.87 -3.14
CA LEU A 47 -15.43 1.73 -3.77
C LEU A 47 -15.22 0.53 -2.83
N TYR A 48 -15.34 0.72 -1.52
CA TYR A 48 -15.31 -0.31 -0.49
C TYR A 48 -15.94 0.23 0.80
N VAL A 49 -16.27 -0.66 1.73
CA VAL A 49 -16.66 -0.37 3.11
C VAL A 49 -15.52 -0.78 4.02
N GLU A 50 -15.01 0.16 4.81
CA GLU A 50 -14.07 -0.06 5.89
C GLU A 50 -14.77 0.22 7.22
N PRO A 51 -14.97 -0.79 8.08
CA PRO A 51 -15.72 -0.63 9.32
C PRO A 51 -14.88 0.01 10.42
N ASN A 52 -15.50 0.93 11.16
CA ASN A 52 -15.03 1.42 12.45
C ASN A 52 -15.89 0.77 13.53
N TRP A 53 -15.40 -0.34 14.09
CA TRP A 53 -16.14 -1.13 15.09
C TRP A 53 -16.37 -0.35 16.39
N VAL A 54 -17.56 -0.52 16.97
CA VAL A 54 -18.00 0.14 18.20
C VAL A 54 -18.62 -0.89 19.14
N GLY A 55 -18.16 -0.89 20.40
CA GLY A 55 -18.69 -1.79 21.42
C GLY A 55 -18.38 -3.27 21.15
N SER A 56 -19.15 -4.15 21.77
CA SER A 56 -18.89 -5.61 21.79
C SER A 56 -19.91 -6.45 21.02
N ASN A 57 -20.89 -5.85 20.35
CA ASN A 57 -22.00 -6.55 19.70
C ASN A 57 -21.92 -6.49 18.16
N GLY A 58 -20.72 -6.24 17.63
CA GLY A 58 -20.48 -6.07 16.20
C GLY A 58 -21.08 -4.81 15.58
N GLN A 59 -21.54 -3.84 16.36
CA GLN A 59 -21.93 -2.53 15.81
C GLN A 59 -20.70 -1.83 15.23
N PHE A 60 -20.88 -1.10 14.14
CA PHE A 60 -19.80 -0.32 13.53
C PHE A 60 -20.36 0.83 12.72
N TRP A 61 -19.52 1.79 12.38
CA TRP A 61 -19.86 2.80 11.40
C TRP A 61 -18.85 2.89 10.27
N TYR A 62 -19.27 3.46 9.16
CA TYR A 62 -18.39 3.77 8.04
C TYR A 62 -18.82 5.05 7.36
N ALA A 63 -17.88 5.73 6.71
CA ALA A 63 -18.19 6.84 5.82
C ALA A 63 -18.75 6.29 4.52
N ARG A 64 -19.92 6.79 4.11
CA ARG A 64 -20.54 6.50 2.82
C ARG A 64 -20.44 7.71 1.91
N GLU A 65 -19.71 7.58 0.82
CA GLU A 65 -19.59 8.62 -0.20
C GLU A 65 -20.60 8.41 -1.33
N SER A 66 -21.08 9.51 -1.90
CA SER A 66 -21.99 9.53 -3.04
C SER A 66 -21.86 10.86 -3.79
N ALA A 67 -22.47 10.96 -4.97
CA ALA A 67 -22.55 12.23 -5.70
C ALA A 67 -23.30 13.33 -4.92
N GLN A 68 -24.11 12.97 -3.93
CA GLN A 68 -24.82 13.92 -3.06
C GLN A 68 -23.98 14.34 -1.84
N GLY A 69 -22.78 13.78 -1.67
CA GLY A 69 -21.87 14.07 -0.57
C GLY A 69 -21.56 12.86 0.32
N ARG A 70 -20.96 13.13 1.47
CA ARG A 70 -20.50 12.14 2.46
C ARG A 70 -21.47 12.09 3.64
N VAL A 71 -21.91 10.89 3.97
CA VAL A 71 -22.68 10.60 5.19
C VAL A 71 -21.94 9.56 6.05
N TYR A 72 -22.25 9.50 7.34
CA TYR A 72 -21.68 8.51 8.25
C TYR A 72 -22.80 7.57 8.64
N VAL A 73 -22.62 6.27 8.40
CA VAL A 73 -23.66 5.26 8.56
C VAL A 73 -23.29 4.36 9.73
N LEU A 74 -24.18 4.26 10.71
CA LEU A 74 -24.15 3.26 11.77
C LEU A 74 -24.86 1.99 11.29
N VAL A 75 -24.19 0.87 11.53
CA VAL A 75 -24.67 -0.49 11.27
C VAL A 75 -24.96 -1.16 12.59
N ASP A 76 -26.19 -1.65 12.74
CA ASP A 76 -26.59 -2.55 13.81
C ASP A 76 -26.86 -3.95 13.24
N PRO A 77 -25.95 -4.93 13.47
CA PRO A 77 -26.15 -6.29 12.96
C PRO A 77 -27.32 -7.04 13.60
N VAL A 78 -27.67 -6.72 14.86
CA VAL A 78 -28.71 -7.40 15.63
C VAL A 78 -30.09 -6.97 15.13
N GLU A 79 -30.28 -5.65 15.01
CA GLU A 79 -31.51 -5.05 14.48
C GLU A 79 -31.57 -5.08 12.94
N LYS A 80 -30.44 -5.42 12.28
CA LYS A 80 -30.24 -5.37 10.82
C LYS A 80 -30.59 -4.00 10.24
N ALA A 81 -30.13 -2.96 10.92
CA ALA A 81 -30.46 -1.58 10.60
C ALA A 81 -29.23 -0.82 10.07
N LEU A 82 -29.49 0.03 9.08
CA LEU A 82 -28.58 1.05 8.57
C LEU A 82 -29.22 2.40 8.88
N GLN A 83 -28.55 3.23 9.67
CA GLN A 83 -29.03 4.55 10.04
C GLN A 83 -27.90 5.58 10.04
N PRO A 84 -28.19 6.88 9.92
CA PRO A 84 -27.16 7.89 10.14
C PRO A 84 -26.51 7.70 11.52
N LEU A 85 -25.18 7.78 11.59
CA LEU A 85 -24.42 7.72 12.84
C LEU A 85 -24.83 8.85 13.79
N PHE A 86 -25.17 10.00 13.22
CA PHE A 86 -25.63 11.19 13.91
C PHE A 86 -26.50 12.03 12.97
N ASP A 87 -27.11 13.10 13.50
CA ASP A 87 -27.86 14.08 12.72
C ASP A 87 -26.90 15.10 12.08
N HIS A 88 -26.56 14.90 10.80
CA HIS A 88 -25.62 15.75 10.06
C HIS A 88 -26.05 17.21 10.01
N THR A 89 -27.35 17.49 9.93
CA THR A 89 -27.87 18.86 9.89
C THR A 89 -27.66 19.56 11.22
N LYS A 90 -27.90 18.88 12.34
CA LYS A 90 -27.61 19.44 13.67
C LYS A 90 -26.13 19.69 13.91
N LEU A 91 -25.26 18.75 13.51
CA LEU A 91 -23.82 18.95 13.66
C LEU A 91 -23.32 20.12 12.80
N ALA A 92 -23.72 20.18 11.52
CA ALA A 92 -23.38 21.30 10.65
C ALA A 92 -23.89 22.65 11.21
N THR A 93 -25.09 22.68 11.79
CA THR A 93 -25.62 23.88 12.46
C THR A 93 -24.77 24.27 13.67
N ALA A 94 -24.36 23.32 14.51
CA ALA A 94 -23.52 23.59 15.67
C ALA A 94 -22.13 24.10 15.26
N LEU A 95 -21.54 23.55 14.20
CA LEU A 95 -20.26 24.01 13.65
C LEU A 95 -20.35 25.42 13.05
N LYS A 96 -21.45 25.75 12.35
CA LYS A 96 -21.72 27.12 11.88
C LYS A 96 -21.91 28.10 13.03
N GLN A 97 -22.62 27.70 14.08
CA GLN A 97 -22.80 28.52 15.30
C GLN A 97 -21.50 28.74 16.06
N TYR A 98 -20.58 27.77 16.01
CA TYR A 98 -19.25 27.89 16.56
C TYR A 98 -18.37 28.87 15.78
N GLY A 99 -18.63 29.04 14.47
CA GLY A 99 -17.98 30.05 13.63
C GLY A 99 -17.31 29.51 12.37
N LEU A 100 -17.56 28.25 11.98
CA LEU A 100 -17.04 27.72 10.71
C LEU A 100 -17.98 28.10 9.55
N GLU A 101 -17.46 28.80 8.55
CA GLU A 101 -18.26 29.35 7.44
C GLU A 101 -18.51 28.33 6.31
N ASP A 102 -17.62 27.34 6.12
CA ASP A 102 -17.63 26.36 5.02
C ASP A 102 -18.04 24.94 5.46
N VAL A 103 -19.17 24.81 6.16
CA VAL A 103 -19.64 23.53 6.68
C VAL A 103 -21.03 23.21 6.16
N GLU A 104 -21.15 22.20 5.29
CA GLU A 104 -22.46 21.71 4.85
C GLU A 104 -22.75 20.31 5.39
N SER A 105 -24.03 20.03 5.67
CA SER A 105 -24.45 18.74 6.23
C SER A 105 -24.14 17.54 5.32
N THR A 106 -23.99 17.78 4.02
CA THR A 106 -23.64 16.77 3.02
C THR A 106 -22.13 16.65 2.78
N SER A 107 -21.29 17.54 3.34
CA SER A 107 -19.86 17.58 3.05
C SER A 107 -19.00 17.64 4.33
N LEU A 108 -19.47 17.01 5.40
CA LEU A 108 -18.74 16.91 6.66
C LEU A 108 -17.53 15.98 6.51
N ALA A 109 -16.38 16.54 6.14
CA ALA A 109 -15.09 15.84 6.06
C ALA A 109 -14.44 15.75 7.45
N LEU A 110 -15.06 14.99 8.35
CA LEU A 110 -14.57 14.80 9.72
C LEU A 110 -13.31 13.91 9.71
N GLU A 111 -12.26 14.39 10.35
CA GLU A 111 -10.99 13.69 10.52
C GLU A 111 -10.93 13.03 11.89
N ALA A 112 -10.20 11.92 12.01
CA ALA A 112 -10.04 11.17 13.26
C ALA A 112 -11.36 10.93 14.02
N LEU A 113 -12.47 10.76 13.28
CA LEU A 113 -13.79 10.58 13.86
C LEU A 113 -13.82 9.31 14.71
N GLN A 114 -14.29 9.45 15.94
CA GLN A 114 -14.57 8.39 16.88
C GLN A 114 -15.92 8.64 17.54
N ILE A 115 -16.56 7.56 17.98
CA ILE A 115 -17.78 7.62 18.79
C ILE A 115 -17.55 6.81 20.05
N LYS A 116 -17.97 7.33 21.20
CA LYS A 116 -17.94 6.56 22.45
C LYS A 116 -18.84 5.33 22.33
N SER A 117 -18.48 4.26 23.03
CA SER A 117 -19.18 2.97 22.96
C SER A 117 -20.64 3.00 23.41
N ASP A 118 -21.05 4.03 24.15
CA ASP A 118 -22.43 4.28 24.56
C ASP A 118 -23.23 5.13 23.55
N PHE A 119 -22.62 5.49 22.40
CA PHE A 119 -23.22 6.32 21.35
C PHE A 119 -23.73 7.68 21.85
N THR A 120 -23.05 8.28 22.83
CA THR A 120 -23.43 9.59 23.37
C THR A 120 -22.59 10.74 22.81
N VAL A 121 -21.29 10.52 22.58
CA VAL A 121 -20.32 11.56 22.22
C VAL A 121 -19.57 11.18 20.95
N LEU A 122 -19.49 12.12 20.01
CA LEU A 122 -18.53 12.09 18.91
C LEU A 122 -17.26 12.87 19.29
N GLU A 123 -16.12 12.37 18.85
CA GLU A 123 -14.84 13.07 18.90
C GLU A 123 -14.29 13.12 17.47
N PHE A 124 -13.88 14.29 16.99
CA PHE A 124 -13.36 14.43 15.63
C PHE A 124 -12.51 15.71 15.52
N SER A 125 -11.77 15.82 14.42
CA SER A 125 -11.13 17.06 14.00
C SER A 125 -11.76 17.57 12.71
N LEU A 126 -11.84 18.89 12.56
CA LEU A 126 -12.27 19.56 11.34
C LEU A 126 -11.55 20.90 11.21
N GLN A 127 -10.95 21.16 10.05
CA GLN A 127 -10.21 22.41 9.78
C GLN A 127 -9.17 22.71 10.88
N ASN A 128 -8.36 21.71 11.26
CA ASN A 128 -7.34 21.77 12.32
C ASN A 128 -7.85 22.13 13.72
N THR A 129 -9.16 21.95 13.99
CA THR A 129 -9.72 22.11 15.33
C THR A 129 -10.31 20.79 15.79
N ALA A 130 -9.99 20.37 17.01
CA ALA A 130 -10.54 19.16 17.61
C ALA A 130 -11.81 19.46 18.41
N PHE A 131 -12.85 18.65 18.22
CA PHE A 131 -14.16 18.82 18.83
C PHE A 131 -14.61 17.58 19.59
N THR A 132 -15.47 17.84 20.57
CA THR A 132 -16.40 16.88 21.17
C THR A 132 -17.82 17.32 20.85
N TYR A 133 -18.69 16.39 20.47
CA TYR A 133 -20.09 16.66 20.18
C TYR A 133 -21.01 15.68 20.91
N GLU A 134 -21.79 16.20 21.85
CA GLU A 134 -22.77 15.45 22.61
C GLU A 134 -24.06 15.28 21.78
N LEU A 135 -24.33 14.06 21.34
CA LEU A 135 -25.39 13.74 20.37
C LEU A 135 -26.79 14.08 20.86
N LYS A 136 -27.04 13.91 22.17
CA LYS A 136 -28.37 14.14 22.75
C LYS A 136 -28.67 15.62 22.99
N SER A 137 -27.71 16.38 23.52
CA SER A 137 -27.89 17.81 23.78
C SER A 137 -27.61 18.67 22.55
N GLY A 138 -26.86 18.16 21.58
CA GLY A 138 -26.36 18.94 20.46
C GLY A 138 -25.24 19.90 20.84
N THR A 139 -24.59 19.69 21.98
CA THR A 139 -23.52 20.56 22.49
C THR A 139 -22.22 20.24 21.77
N LEU A 140 -21.67 21.22 21.06
CA LEU A 140 -20.31 21.18 20.52
C LEU A 140 -19.37 21.87 21.50
N SER A 141 -18.19 21.30 21.73
CA SER A 141 -17.14 21.91 22.53
C SER A 141 -15.78 21.61 21.92
N GLU A 142 -14.91 22.61 21.87
CA GLU A 142 -13.50 22.38 21.58
C GLU A 142 -12.91 21.43 22.61
N ARG A 143 -12.01 20.57 22.14
CA ARG A 143 -11.11 19.84 23.01
C ARG A 143 -9.69 20.23 22.65
N ALA A 144 -8.79 20.15 23.64
CA ALA A 144 -7.37 20.21 23.32
C ALA A 144 -7.09 19.15 22.26
N GLU A 145 -6.41 19.53 21.19
CA GLU A 145 -5.89 18.56 20.24
C GLU A 145 -5.08 17.56 21.06
N ARG A 146 -5.42 16.27 20.93
CA ARG A 146 -4.49 15.26 21.43
C ARG A 146 -3.31 15.39 20.48
N GLU A 147 -2.27 16.11 20.91
CA GLU A 147 -0.97 16.05 20.28
C GLU A 147 -0.71 14.57 19.98
N PRO A 148 -0.50 14.19 18.71
CA PRO A 148 0.11 12.91 18.44
C PRO A 148 1.38 12.93 19.29
N THR A 149 1.43 12.12 20.33
CA THR A 149 2.60 12.04 21.21
C THR A 149 3.39 10.78 20.87
N PRO A 150 4.06 10.69 19.72
CA PRO A 150 5.22 9.82 19.62
C PRO A 150 6.25 10.25 20.68
N GLY A 151 6.84 9.27 21.35
CA GLY A 151 7.43 9.44 22.69
C GLY A 151 6.61 8.74 23.79
N GLY A 152 5.35 8.42 23.51
CA GLY A 152 4.55 7.43 24.24
C GLY A 152 4.24 7.86 25.66
N ILE A 153 3.02 8.32 25.90
CA ILE A 153 2.48 8.33 27.26
C ILE A 153 2.32 6.86 27.70
N SER A 154 2.67 6.56 28.95
CA SER A 154 2.50 5.21 29.49
C SER A 154 1.02 4.78 29.50
N PRO A 155 0.71 3.47 29.46
CA PRO A 155 -0.68 2.99 29.46
C PRO A 155 -1.56 3.50 30.61
N ASP A 156 -0.97 3.81 31.75
CA ASP A 156 -1.65 4.38 32.92
C ASP A 156 -1.75 5.92 32.91
N GLY A 157 -1.19 6.57 31.89
CA GLY A 157 -1.25 8.03 31.70
C GLY A 157 -0.29 8.82 32.57
N LYS A 158 0.62 8.18 33.31
CA LYS A 158 1.43 8.83 34.35
C LYS A 158 2.82 9.26 33.90
N TRP A 159 3.35 8.65 32.85
CA TRP A 159 4.71 8.90 32.40
C TRP A 159 4.72 9.32 30.94
N ARG A 160 5.67 10.20 30.59
CA ARG A 160 6.00 10.54 29.21
C ARG A 160 7.47 10.26 28.98
N ALA A 161 7.80 9.47 27.95
CA ALA A 161 9.19 9.34 27.51
C ALA A 161 9.49 10.31 26.36
N PHE A 162 10.71 10.82 26.30
CA PHE A 162 11.13 11.75 25.24
C PHE A 162 12.65 11.74 25.09
N LEU A 163 13.12 12.21 23.93
CA LEU A 163 14.55 12.39 23.67
C LEU A 163 15.01 13.76 24.15
N ASP A 164 16.12 13.79 24.89
CA ASP A 164 16.93 14.98 25.16
C ASP A 164 18.28 14.81 24.45
N GLY A 165 18.37 15.38 23.24
CA GLY A 165 19.46 15.08 22.32
C GLY A 165 19.52 13.58 21.97
N PRO A 166 20.69 12.91 22.10
CA PRO A 166 20.83 11.48 21.82
C PRO A 166 20.41 10.57 22.99
N ASN A 167 19.89 11.14 24.08
CA ASN A 167 19.57 10.43 25.32
C ASN A 167 18.06 10.32 25.55
N LEU A 168 17.65 9.27 26.25
CA LEU A 168 16.26 9.01 26.62
C LEU A 168 16.01 9.51 28.05
N SER A 169 14.90 10.23 28.22
CA SER A 169 14.40 10.70 29.51
C SER A 169 12.94 10.30 29.71
N VAL A 170 12.50 10.29 30.96
CA VAL A 170 11.09 10.14 31.33
C VAL A 170 10.67 11.27 32.26
N GLU A 171 9.43 11.72 32.10
CA GLU A 171 8.78 12.70 32.96
C GLU A 171 7.58 12.07 33.64
N ASP A 172 7.46 12.34 34.93
CA ASP A 172 6.24 12.10 35.71
C ASP A 172 5.24 13.22 35.40
N LEU A 173 4.09 12.87 34.80
CA LEU A 173 3.06 13.82 34.38
C LEU A 173 2.21 14.34 35.56
N GLU A 174 2.26 13.70 36.73
CA GLU A 174 1.63 14.21 37.94
C GLU A 174 2.49 15.30 38.61
N THR A 175 3.80 15.11 38.65
CA THR A 175 4.72 16.01 39.38
C THR A 175 5.49 16.99 38.49
N GLY A 176 5.64 16.69 37.19
CA GLY A 176 6.52 17.38 36.25
C GLY A 176 8.01 17.06 36.44
N GLU A 177 8.37 16.09 37.28
CA GLU A 177 9.76 15.69 37.50
C GLU A 177 10.31 14.94 36.29
N VAL A 178 11.46 15.37 35.78
CA VAL A 178 12.18 14.73 34.68
C VAL A 178 13.35 13.90 35.21
N ARG A 179 13.40 12.63 34.83
CA ARG A 179 14.47 11.69 35.14
C ARG A 179 15.15 11.18 33.86
N PRO A 180 16.46 11.43 33.67
CA PRO A 180 17.20 10.82 32.57
C PRO A 180 17.31 9.31 32.77
N LEU A 181 17.05 8.53 31.72
CA LEU A 181 17.30 7.08 31.67
C LEU A 181 18.67 6.75 31.09
N THR A 182 19.23 7.65 30.28
CA THR A 182 20.57 7.54 29.72
C THR A 182 21.30 8.88 29.74
N ASP A 183 22.62 8.84 29.79
CA ASP A 183 23.50 10.02 29.73
C ASP A 183 24.69 9.84 28.76
N ASP A 184 24.89 8.62 28.23
CA ASP A 184 26.04 8.25 27.40
C ASP A 184 25.72 8.16 25.89
N GLY A 185 24.55 8.63 25.46
CA GLY A 185 24.16 8.72 24.06
C GLY A 185 25.01 9.73 23.28
N THR A 186 25.27 9.43 22.01
CA THR A 186 25.93 10.36 21.07
C THR A 186 25.18 10.39 19.74
N GLU A 187 25.46 11.35 18.85
CA GLU A 187 24.87 11.34 17.49
C GLU A 187 25.19 10.06 16.70
N ALA A 188 26.38 9.46 16.94
CA ALA A 188 26.77 8.20 16.31
C ALA A 188 26.14 6.98 16.99
N GLN A 189 25.77 7.09 18.27
CA GLN A 189 25.15 6.01 19.01
C GLN A 189 23.98 6.47 19.88
N PRO A 190 22.88 6.95 19.28
CA PRO A 190 21.76 7.50 20.02
C PRO A 190 20.87 6.39 20.60
N TYR A 191 20.16 6.72 21.67
CA TYR A 191 19.09 5.89 22.23
C TYR A 191 17.74 6.24 21.63
N ALA A 192 16.85 5.25 21.54
CA ALA A 192 15.44 5.42 21.14
C ALA A 192 15.22 6.29 19.89
N THR A 193 16.19 6.31 18.98
CA THR A 193 16.20 7.16 17.80
C THR A 193 16.10 6.29 16.57
N ALA A 194 14.95 6.32 15.91
CA ALA A 194 14.73 5.62 14.66
C ALA A 194 15.55 6.23 13.53
N LEU A 195 15.91 5.41 12.54
CA LEU A 195 16.49 5.90 11.29
C LEU A 195 15.44 6.80 10.61
N MET A 196 15.73 8.09 10.54
CA MET A 196 14.81 9.11 10.04
C MET A 196 14.40 8.83 8.60
N ASN A 197 13.09 8.79 8.33
CA ASN A 197 12.56 8.94 6.98
C ASN A 197 12.51 10.44 6.62
N PRO A 198 13.28 10.92 5.63
CA PRO A 198 13.30 12.32 5.23
C PRO A 198 11.93 12.90 4.82
N ARG A 199 10.99 12.07 4.37
CA ARG A 199 9.62 12.51 4.04
C ARG A 199 8.92 13.15 5.24
N HIS A 200 9.23 12.73 6.46
CA HIS A 200 8.66 13.37 7.65
C HIS A 200 9.15 14.82 7.80
N VAL A 201 10.41 15.10 7.45
CA VAL A 201 10.98 16.45 7.46
C VAL A 201 10.33 17.29 6.36
N LEU A 202 10.25 16.75 5.14
CA LEU A 202 9.61 17.41 4.00
C LEU A 202 8.15 17.78 4.26
N ASN A 203 7.41 16.91 4.97
CA ASN A 203 6.01 17.14 5.33
C ASN A 203 5.83 17.99 6.60
N GLY A 204 6.90 18.45 7.26
CA GLY A 204 6.82 19.20 8.52
C GLY A 204 6.31 18.38 9.72
N THR A 205 6.35 17.05 9.63
CA THR A 205 5.86 16.10 10.65
C THR A 205 6.97 15.50 11.50
N TYR A 206 8.24 15.77 11.17
CA TYR A 206 9.38 15.29 11.95
C TYR A 206 9.51 16.06 13.26
N GLN A 207 9.59 15.34 14.38
CA GLN A 207 9.87 15.91 15.70
C GLN A 207 11.10 15.23 16.29
N ALA A 208 12.15 16.01 16.53
CA ALA A 208 13.43 15.49 17.03
C ALA A 208 13.36 14.92 18.46
N TYR A 209 12.33 15.28 19.24
CA TYR A 209 12.16 14.85 20.63
C TYR A 209 11.36 13.53 20.76
N TRP A 210 10.87 12.97 19.66
CA TRP A 210 10.08 11.73 19.68
C TRP A 210 10.96 10.50 19.89
N ALA A 211 10.70 9.78 20.98
CA ALA A 211 11.40 8.54 21.32
C ALA A 211 10.69 7.31 20.73
N ASP A 212 11.43 6.46 20.00
CA ASP A 212 10.96 5.15 19.54
C ASP A 212 11.08 4.11 20.67
N ILE A 213 10.00 3.99 21.43
CA ILE A 213 9.92 3.15 22.63
C ILE A 213 8.65 2.30 22.65
N ARG A 214 8.65 1.24 23.47
CA ARG A 214 7.47 0.41 23.76
C ARG A 214 7.28 0.28 25.25
N TRP A 215 6.16 0.78 25.75
CA TRP A 215 5.74 0.58 27.14
C TRP A 215 5.25 -0.86 27.37
N SER A 216 5.62 -1.45 28.50
CA SER A 216 4.90 -2.65 28.99
C SER A 216 3.47 -2.27 29.37
N TRP A 217 2.57 -3.26 29.34
CA TRP A 217 1.14 -3.05 29.57
C TRP A 217 0.84 -2.46 30.97
N ASN A 218 1.62 -2.87 31.97
CA ASN A 218 1.58 -2.32 33.33
C ASN A 218 2.37 -1.01 33.56
N SER A 219 2.84 -0.34 32.51
CA SER A 219 3.61 0.92 32.57
C SER A 219 4.96 0.87 33.32
N ARG A 220 5.42 -0.31 33.76
CA ARG A 220 6.66 -0.41 34.56
C ARG A 220 7.92 -0.36 33.72
N TYR A 221 7.88 -0.94 32.53
CA TYR A 221 9.07 -1.13 31.70
C TYR A 221 8.97 -0.33 30.40
N ILE A 222 10.14 0.14 29.95
CA ILE A 222 10.31 0.72 28.61
C ILE A 222 11.28 -0.15 27.85
N ALA A 223 10.85 -0.71 26.72
CA ALA A 223 11.73 -1.35 25.75
C ALA A 223 12.10 -0.37 24.63
N THR A 224 13.37 -0.33 24.27
CA THR A 224 13.94 0.51 23.21
C THR A 224 15.26 -0.10 22.72
N TYR A 225 16.12 0.69 22.07
CA TYR A 225 17.41 0.27 21.56
C TYR A 225 18.43 1.42 21.60
N ARG A 226 19.71 1.05 21.57
CA ARG A 226 20.81 1.95 21.20
C ARG A 226 21.21 1.64 19.76
N MET A 227 21.13 2.63 18.90
CA MET A 227 21.57 2.52 17.50
C MET A 227 23.09 2.67 17.43
N ASP A 228 23.74 2.02 16.48
CA ASP A 228 25.10 2.31 16.04
C ASP A 228 25.07 2.76 14.58
N LEU A 229 25.49 4.00 14.35
CA LEU A 229 25.48 4.67 13.05
C LEU A 229 26.90 4.92 12.51
N ASN A 230 27.94 4.36 13.14
CA ASN A 230 29.32 4.55 12.71
C ASN A 230 29.54 3.98 11.30
N GLY A 231 30.11 4.82 10.42
CA GLY A 231 30.42 4.43 9.04
C GLY A 231 29.22 4.22 8.11
N VAL A 232 27.99 4.44 8.59
CA VAL A 232 26.77 4.30 7.77
C VAL A 232 26.73 5.39 6.70
N THR A 233 26.40 5.01 5.47
CA THR A 233 26.25 5.94 4.34
C THR A 233 25.27 7.07 4.68
N GLN A 234 25.68 8.30 4.36
CA GLN A 234 24.86 9.51 4.49
C GLN A 234 24.61 10.10 3.11
N LEU A 235 23.34 10.35 2.81
CA LEU A 235 22.89 11.01 1.59
C LEU A 235 22.35 12.39 1.92
N THR A 236 22.15 13.17 0.86
CA THR A 236 21.57 14.51 0.94
C THR A 236 20.42 14.66 -0.05
N MET A 237 19.43 15.46 0.33
CA MET A 237 18.25 15.74 -0.47
C MET A 237 17.86 17.22 -0.38
N PRO A 238 17.49 17.88 -1.49
CA PRO A 238 17.08 19.29 -1.47
C PRO A 238 15.78 19.53 -0.71
N ASN A 239 15.70 20.65 -0.01
CA ASN A 239 14.50 21.18 0.63
C ASN A 239 14.44 22.71 0.46
N GLY A 240 13.94 23.17 -0.69
CA GLY A 240 14.05 24.59 -1.06
C GLY A 240 15.50 25.02 -1.21
N GLU A 241 15.91 26.05 -0.45
CA GLU A 241 17.31 26.50 -0.40
C GLU A 241 18.17 25.66 0.57
N GLU A 242 17.56 24.79 1.37
CA GLU A 242 18.22 23.95 2.36
C GLU A 242 18.47 22.52 1.83
N THR A 243 19.17 21.72 2.64
CA THR A 243 19.44 20.31 2.35
C THR A 243 19.16 19.46 3.59
N ILE A 244 18.44 18.37 3.40
CA ILE A 244 18.22 17.35 4.41
C ILE A 244 19.34 16.31 4.28
N ALA A 245 20.10 16.13 5.36
CA ALA A 245 21.04 15.03 5.49
C ALA A 245 20.36 13.84 6.19
N TYR A 246 20.55 12.63 5.67
CA TYR A 246 19.95 11.43 6.24
C TYR A 246 20.81 10.20 6.02
N ARG A 247 20.68 9.23 6.92
CA ARG A 247 21.37 7.94 6.84
C ARG A 247 20.56 7.00 5.96
N TYR A 248 21.22 6.33 5.03
CA TYR A 248 20.57 5.44 4.08
C TYR A 248 21.49 4.24 3.81
N PRO A 249 21.27 3.09 4.48
CA PRO A 249 22.06 1.89 4.24
C PRO A 249 21.77 1.34 2.85
N ARG A 250 22.76 1.32 1.97
CA ARG A 250 22.62 0.77 0.62
C ARG A 250 22.99 -0.68 0.58
N ALA A 251 22.49 -1.39 -0.43
CA ALA A 251 22.92 -2.75 -0.69
C ALA A 251 24.45 -2.81 -0.86
N MET A 252 25.07 -3.84 -0.27
CA MET A 252 26.54 -4.05 -0.28
C MET A 252 27.37 -3.05 0.53
N ASP A 253 26.78 -2.08 1.25
CA ASP A 253 27.55 -1.22 2.16
C ASP A 253 28.19 -2.09 3.27
N GLU A 254 29.47 -1.86 3.58
CA GLU A 254 30.17 -2.61 4.65
C GLU A 254 29.53 -2.36 6.02
N ASN A 255 29.25 -1.08 6.32
CA ASN A 255 28.64 -0.63 7.57
C ASN A 255 27.17 -0.27 7.37
N VAL A 256 26.30 -0.91 8.15
CA VAL A 256 24.85 -0.63 8.21
C VAL A 256 24.45 -0.31 9.65
N PRO A 257 23.35 0.41 9.88
CA PRO A 257 22.86 0.65 11.23
C PRO A 257 22.63 -0.65 12.01
N LEU A 258 23.11 -0.69 13.25
CA LEU A 258 22.92 -1.83 14.15
C LEU A 258 22.22 -1.37 15.44
N ALA A 259 21.09 -1.98 15.77
CA ALA A 259 20.33 -1.65 16.97
C ALA A 259 20.54 -2.71 18.05
N THR A 260 21.01 -2.30 19.24
CA THR A 260 21.10 -3.16 20.43
C THR A 260 19.87 -2.94 21.29
N PRO A 261 18.96 -3.92 21.48
CA PRO A 261 17.78 -3.74 22.32
C PRO A 261 18.12 -3.50 23.79
N ILE A 262 17.28 -2.74 24.46
CA ILE A 262 17.44 -2.31 25.85
C ILE A 262 16.08 -2.27 26.52
N VAL A 263 16.02 -2.65 27.79
CA VAL A 263 14.84 -2.49 28.65
C VAL A 263 15.21 -1.69 29.89
N PHE A 264 14.38 -0.72 30.26
CA PHE A 264 14.48 0.01 31.51
C PHE A 264 13.35 -0.42 32.45
N ASP A 265 13.67 -0.68 33.72
CA ASP A 265 12.69 -0.82 34.80
C ASP A 265 12.55 0.52 35.53
N LEU A 266 11.42 1.20 35.35
CA LEU A 266 11.22 2.52 35.93
C LEU A 266 11.13 2.49 37.46
N LYS A 267 10.79 1.34 38.04
CA LYS A 267 10.67 1.15 39.49
C LYS A 267 12.03 1.05 40.16
N THR A 268 12.97 0.30 39.57
CA THR A 268 14.31 0.09 40.15
C THR A 268 15.35 1.06 39.60
N GLY A 269 15.11 1.63 38.41
CA GLY A 269 16.09 2.40 37.66
C GLY A 269 17.12 1.52 36.93
N GLU A 270 16.93 0.20 36.93
CA GLU A 270 17.85 -0.72 36.27
C GLU A 270 17.66 -0.72 34.74
N ARG A 271 18.77 -0.98 34.06
CA ARG A 271 18.86 -1.14 32.62
C ARG A 271 19.29 -2.57 32.30
N PHE A 272 18.52 -3.25 31.44
CA PHE A 272 18.82 -4.58 30.95
C PHE A 272 19.11 -4.55 29.45
N THR A 273 20.06 -5.38 29.02
CA THR A 273 20.38 -5.58 27.60
C THR A 273 20.16 -7.06 27.29
N PRO A 274 19.11 -7.43 26.54
CA PRO A 274 18.93 -8.80 26.07
C PRO A 274 20.18 -9.29 25.35
N ASN A 275 20.67 -10.49 25.70
CA ASN A 275 21.88 -11.07 25.12
C ASN A 275 21.64 -11.62 23.71
N ILE A 276 21.38 -10.72 22.77
CA ILE A 276 21.25 -11.00 21.34
C ILE A 276 22.28 -10.20 20.56
N ALA A 277 22.66 -10.68 19.37
CA ALA A 277 23.45 -9.89 18.45
C ALA A 277 22.71 -8.59 18.07
N PRO A 278 23.43 -7.46 17.88
CA PRO A 278 22.83 -6.24 17.36
C PRO A 278 22.05 -6.48 16.08
N LEU A 279 20.87 -5.88 15.98
CA LEU A 279 19.91 -6.11 14.91
C LEU A 279 20.20 -5.15 13.76
N PRO A 280 20.38 -5.64 12.53
CA PRO A 280 20.54 -4.76 11.38
C PRO A 280 19.25 -3.97 11.12
N VAL A 281 19.36 -2.67 10.94
CA VAL A 281 18.27 -1.77 10.53
C VAL A 281 18.60 -1.29 9.11
N LEU A 282 18.06 -2.02 8.12
CA LEU A 282 18.43 -1.90 6.70
C LEU A 282 17.55 -0.91 5.90
N TYR A 283 16.64 -0.21 6.58
CA TYR A 283 15.81 0.86 6.03
C TYR A 283 15.35 1.79 7.16
N TYR A 284 14.42 2.71 6.88
CA TYR A 284 13.90 3.65 7.89
C TYR A 284 13.22 2.96 9.07
N GLY A 285 13.21 3.63 10.23
CA GLY A 285 12.61 3.12 11.46
C GLY A 285 13.60 2.48 12.43
N GLY A 286 13.10 1.58 13.27
CA GLY A 286 13.85 0.86 14.29
C GLY A 286 13.56 -0.65 14.27
N PRO A 287 14.25 -1.44 15.12
CA PRO A 287 13.99 -2.86 15.27
C PRO A 287 12.56 -3.13 15.78
N ARG A 288 12.05 -4.33 15.48
CA ARG A 288 10.73 -4.77 15.92
C ARG A 288 10.78 -5.32 17.34
N LEU A 289 10.34 -4.50 18.29
CA LEU A 289 10.17 -4.83 19.70
C LEU A 289 8.68 -4.84 20.06
N ARG A 290 8.22 -5.84 20.82
CA ARG A 290 6.81 -5.94 21.23
C ARG A 290 6.66 -6.64 22.58
N TRP A 291 5.91 -6.03 23.50
CA TRP A 291 5.47 -6.72 24.72
C TRP A 291 4.33 -7.68 24.40
N VAL A 292 4.45 -8.93 24.83
CA VAL A 292 3.35 -9.92 24.75
C VAL A 292 2.58 -10.05 26.06
N ASP A 293 3.22 -9.67 27.16
CA ASP A 293 2.61 -9.51 28.48
C ASP A 293 3.42 -8.46 29.27
N ASP A 294 3.18 -8.41 30.58
CA ASP A 294 3.80 -7.47 31.51
C ASP A 294 5.32 -7.65 31.73
N ALA A 295 5.90 -8.77 31.32
CA ALA A 295 7.29 -9.14 31.59
C ALA A 295 8.05 -9.74 30.39
N ASN A 296 7.36 -10.17 29.33
CA ASN A 296 7.98 -10.81 28.18
C ASN A 296 8.04 -9.87 26.97
N LEU A 297 9.26 -9.55 26.56
CA LEU A 297 9.55 -8.75 25.37
C LEU A 297 9.92 -9.66 24.19
N MET A 298 9.16 -9.56 23.11
CA MET A 298 9.47 -10.21 21.84
C MET A 298 10.38 -9.34 20.99
N VAL A 299 11.39 -9.99 20.41
CA VAL A 299 12.36 -9.36 19.49
C VAL A 299 12.42 -10.17 18.21
N THR A 300 12.06 -9.56 17.08
CA THR A 300 12.24 -10.19 15.75
C THR A 300 13.57 -9.77 15.16
N SER A 301 14.43 -10.74 14.88
CA SER A 301 15.72 -10.57 14.22
C SER A 301 15.66 -11.13 12.80
N VAL A 302 16.03 -10.32 11.82
CA VAL A 302 16.30 -10.76 10.45
C VAL A 302 17.79 -10.63 10.23
N LYS A 303 18.45 -11.74 9.89
CA LYS A 303 19.87 -11.70 9.56
C LYS A 303 20.05 -11.00 8.20
N ARG A 304 21.01 -10.07 8.11
CA ARG A 304 21.41 -9.45 6.84
C ARG A 304 21.70 -10.52 5.78
N GLY A 305 21.23 -10.30 4.55
CA GLY A 305 21.21 -11.30 3.47
C GLY A 305 20.07 -12.33 3.56
N TYR A 306 19.15 -12.16 4.52
CA TYR A 306 17.84 -12.82 4.60
C TYR A 306 17.86 -14.35 4.68
N LYS A 307 18.99 -14.98 5.02
CA LYS A 307 19.06 -16.46 5.18
C LYS A 307 18.41 -16.98 6.46
N ASN A 308 18.17 -16.10 7.42
CA ASN A 308 17.64 -16.46 8.73
C ASN A 308 16.72 -15.37 9.28
N ARG A 309 15.62 -15.80 9.89
CA ARG A 309 14.73 -14.96 10.70
C ARG A 309 14.44 -15.67 12.01
N THR A 310 14.58 -14.98 13.12
CA THR A 310 14.42 -15.55 14.47
C THR A 310 13.54 -14.65 15.31
N VAL A 311 12.63 -15.23 16.09
CA VAL A 311 11.87 -14.52 17.12
C VAL A 311 12.38 -14.97 18.47
N TYR A 312 12.79 -14.02 19.29
CA TYR A 312 13.20 -14.24 20.68
C TYR A 312 12.14 -13.73 21.64
N SER A 313 12.01 -14.41 22.79
CA SER A 313 11.30 -13.93 23.98
C SER A 313 12.32 -13.61 25.06
N TYR A 314 12.25 -12.41 25.62
CA TYR A 314 13.07 -11.98 26.75
C TYR A 314 12.18 -11.73 27.96
N ASP A 315 12.29 -12.59 28.96
CA ASP A 315 11.66 -12.41 30.27
C ASP A 315 12.51 -11.44 31.09
N VAL A 316 12.00 -10.23 31.32
CA VAL A 316 12.70 -9.16 32.04
C VAL A 316 12.85 -9.46 33.54
N SER A 317 11.95 -10.26 34.11
CA SER A 317 11.97 -10.59 35.53
C SER A 317 13.08 -11.60 35.85
N SER A 318 13.26 -12.59 34.97
CA SER A 318 14.33 -13.59 35.12
C SER A 318 15.58 -13.29 34.30
N GLN A 319 15.54 -12.24 33.46
CA GLN A 319 16.56 -11.87 32.48
C GLN A 319 16.94 -13.00 31.52
N LYS A 320 16.01 -13.94 31.28
CA LYS A 320 16.24 -15.10 30.40
C LYS A 320 15.77 -14.79 29.00
N LEU A 321 16.68 -14.98 28.05
CA LEU A 321 16.38 -14.98 26.63
C LEU A 321 16.07 -16.40 26.15
N ARG A 322 15.04 -16.54 25.32
CA ARG A 322 14.64 -17.80 24.69
C ARG A 322 14.40 -17.59 23.20
N THR A 323 14.73 -18.58 22.38
CA THR A 323 14.28 -18.64 20.98
C THR A 323 12.87 -19.21 20.94
N VAL A 324 11.93 -18.43 20.41
CA VAL A 324 10.52 -18.85 20.22
C VAL A 324 10.40 -19.62 18.91
N LEU A 325 10.92 -19.05 17.83
CA LEU A 325 10.99 -19.71 16.53
C LEU A 325 12.23 -19.29 15.76
N GLN A 326 12.65 -20.12 14.81
CA GLN A 326 13.68 -19.80 13.87
C GLN A 326 13.34 -20.38 12.49
N GLU A 327 13.42 -19.54 11.46
CA GLU A 327 13.26 -19.92 10.06
C GLU A 327 14.60 -19.75 9.34
N ASN A 328 14.97 -20.75 8.55
CA ASN A 328 16.18 -20.76 7.74
C ASN A 328 15.82 -21.05 6.28
N SER A 329 16.56 -20.46 5.35
CA SER A 329 16.40 -20.72 3.93
C SER A 329 17.75 -20.66 3.20
N ASP A 330 17.97 -21.61 2.30
CA ASP A 330 19.14 -21.64 1.43
C ASP A 330 19.13 -20.49 0.41
N ARG A 331 17.95 -19.92 0.11
CA ARG A 331 17.78 -18.76 -0.79
C ARG A 331 17.57 -17.48 -0.01
N PHE A 332 16.40 -17.33 0.60
CA PHE A 332 16.03 -16.23 1.49
C PHE A 332 14.75 -16.61 2.23
N VAL A 333 14.62 -16.13 3.46
CA VAL A 333 13.36 -16.06 4.19
C VAL A 333 12.61 -14.87 3.62
N ASN A 334 11.43 -15.11 3.07
CA ASN A 334 10.62 -14.03 2.51
C ASN A 334 10.06 -13.18 3.66
N ILE A 335 10.37 -11.88 3.67
CA ILE A 335 9.82 -10.94 4.66
C ILE A 335 8.79 -9.97 4.08
N TYR A 336 8.39 -10.17 2.82
CA TYR A 336 7.38 -9.37 2.13
C TYR A 336 6.01 -10.06 2.12
N GLU A 337 5.19 -9.85 1.09
CA GLU A 337 3.74 -10.10 1.06
C GLU A 337 3.31 -11.38 1.80
N GLY A 338 2.39 -11.23 2.75
CA GLY A 338 1.79 -12.37 3.46
C GLY A 338 2.71 -13.05 4.49
N THR A 339 4.04 -13.04 4.38
CA THR A 339 4.95 -13.69 5.36
C THR A 339 5.45 -12.75 6.46
N ASN A 340 5.17 -11.45 6.33
CA ASN A 340 5.54 -10.45 7.32
C ASN A 340 4.67 -10.47 8.61
N TRP A 341 3.57 -11.24 8.62
CA TRP A 341 2.63 -11.28 9.72
C TRP A 341 3.14 -12.13 10.88
N VAL A 342 3.04 -11.57 12.07
CA VAL A 342 3.36 -12.22 13.34
C VAL A 342 2.23 -11.88 14.30
N ILE A 343 1.31 -12.81 14.53
CA ILE A 343 0.20 -12.63 15.47
C ILE A 343 0.57 -13.32 16.78
N TYR A 344 0.59 -12.54 17.84
CA TYR A 344 0.83 -13.02 19.19
C TYR A 344 -0.51 -13.21 19.87
N ASP A 345 -0.73 -14.41 20.40
CA ASP A 345 -1.96 -14.83 21.06
C ASP A 345 -1.56 -15.47 22.38
N TRP A 346 -1.53 -14.67 23.47
CA TRP A 346 -1.18 -14.99 24.86
C TRP A 346 -0.01 -15.97 25.10
N ASP A 347 -0.15 -17.23 24.68
CA ASP A 347 0.79 -18.34 24.81
C ASP A 347 1.34 -18.90 23.47
N ARG A 348 0.86 -18.41 22.32
CA ARG A 348 1.23 -18.86 20.98
C ARG A 348 1.57 -17.72 20.03
N LEU A 349 2.30 -18.11 18.99
CA LEU A 349 2.67 -17.27 17.87
C LEU A 349 2.16 -17.89 16.57
N LEU A 350 1.40 -17.12 15.79
CA LEU A 350 1.09 -17.46 14.40
C LEU A 350 2.15 -16.85 13.50
N TRP A 351 2.75 -17.69 12.69
CA TRP A 351 3.84 -17.38 11.80
C TRP A 351 3.46 -17.74 10.37
N LEU A 352 3.58 -16.79 9.45
CA LEU A 352 3.41 -17.07 8.02
C LEU A 352 4.76 -17.30 7.37
N SER A 353 4.93 -18.46 6.76
CA SER A 353 6.14 -18.85 6.05
C SER A 353 5.78 -19.59 4.77
N ASP A 354 6.65 -19.47 3.77
CA ASP A 354 6.57 -20.16 2.49
C ASP A 354 7.60 -21.29 2.35
N ILE A 355 8.15 -21.77 3.49
CA ILE A 355 9.22 -22.77 3.56
C ILE A 355 8.85 -24.13 2.93
N ASP A 356 7.56 -24.47 2.87
CA ASP A 356 7.07 -25.70 2.22
C ASP A 356 6.76 -25.50 0.72
N GLY A 357 7.02 -24.30 0.19
CA GLY A 357 6.78 -23.93 -1.20
C GLY A 357 5.53 -23.07 -1.42
N HIS A 358 4.66 -22.91 -0.42
CA HIS A 358 3.50 -21.99 -0.47
C HIS A 358 3.35 -21.26 0.87
N THR A 359 2.86 -20.02 0.88
CA THR A 359 2.64 -19.33 2.16
C THR A 359 1.58 -20.07 3.00
N HIS A 360 1.94 -20.54 4.19
CA HIS A 360 1.07 -21.25 5.12
C HIS A 360 1.24 -20.78 6.57
N ILE A 361 0.27 -21.10 7.42
CA ILE A 361 0.28 -20.77 8.85
C ILE A 361 1.01 -21.86 9.64
N TYR A 362 1.94 -21.40 10.46
CA TYR A 362 2.69 -22.18 11.43
C TYR A 362 2.40 -21.63 12.83
N LEU A 363 2.40 -22.51 13.83
CA LEU A 363 2.31 -22.16 15.24
C LEU A 363 3.62 -22.42 15.95
N ALA A 364 4.00 -21.51 16.84
CA ALA A 364 5.06 -21.72 17.81
C ALA A 364 4.57 -21.41 19.24
N ASP A 365 5.11 -22.13 20.22
CA ASP A 365 4.85 -21.89 21.64
C ASP A 365 5.73 -20.73 22.14
N LEU A 366 5.14 -19.76 22.82
CA LEU A 366 5.88 -18.62 23.38
C LEU A 366 6.80 -19.03 24.54
N GLU A 367 6.53 -20.15 25.22
CA GLU A 367 7.44 -20.71 26.23
C GLU A 367 8.75 -21.26 25.60
N GLY A 368 8.76 -21.46 24.28
CA GLY A 368 9.84 -22.01 23.48
C GLY A 368 9.60 -23.47 23.06
N GLY A 369 10.62 -24.11 22.44
CA GLY A 369 10.56 -25.53 22.06
C GLY A 369 10.96 -25.86 20.61
N GLU A 370 11.48 -24.87 19.87
CA GLU A 370 12.06 -24.96 18.51
C GLU A 370 11.16 -25.48 17.37
N GLN A 371 10.03 -26.15 17.65
CA GLN A 371 9.22 -26.75 16.60
C GLN A 371 8.08 -25.83 16.17
N MET A 372 8.25 -25.20 15.00
CA MET A 372 7.14 -24.64 14.23
C MET A 372 6.20 -25.77 13.81
N ARG A 373 4.94 -25.72 14.22
CA ARG A 373 3.91 -26.65 13.78
C ARG A 373 3.12 -26.03 12.63
N GLN A 374 3.25 -26.60 11.44
CA GLN A 374 2.39 -26.23 10.31
C GLN A 374 0.92 -26.62 10.60
N ILE A 375 -0.02 -25.70 10.39
CA ILE A 375 -1.46 -25.93 10.61
C ILE A 375 -2.32 -25.73 9.36
N THR A 376 -1.75 -25.20 8.28
CA THR A 376 -2.32 -25.23 6.93
C THR A 376 -1.29 -25.79 5.95
N GLU A 377 -1.73 -26.56 4.96
CA GLU A 377 -0.85 -27.18 3.96
C GLU A 377 -1.56 -27.40 2.62
N GLY A 378 -0.78 -27.62 1.57
CA GLY A 378 -1.25 -27.95 0.22
C GLY A 378 -0.78 -26.96 -0.85
N ALA A 379 -1.12 -27.25 -2.11
CA ALA A 379 -0.72 -26.47 -3.29
C ALA A 379 -1.57 -25.20 -3.48
N TRP A 380 -1.64 -24.37 -2.46
CA TRP A 380 -2.37 -23.10 -2.39
C TRP A 380 -1.75 -22.23 -1.30
N ARG A 381 -2.04 -20.93 -1.28
CA ARG A 381 -1.43 -20.01 -0.30
C ARG A 381 -2.43 -19.36 0.63
N VAL A 382 -2.02 -19.16 1.87
CA VAL A 382 -2.60 -18.18 2.80
C VAL A 382 -2.09 -16.80 2.39
N ALA A 383 -3.00 -15.91 2.01
CA ALA A 383 -2.67 -14.55 1.61
C ALA A 383 -2.52 -13.62 2.82
N GLN A 384 -3.41 -13.76 3.81
CA GLN A 384 -3.44 -12.89 4.99
C GLN A 384 -4.20 -13.56 6.14
N PRO A 385 -3.68 -13.54 7.38
CA PRO A 385 -4.46 -13.91 8.55
C PRO A 385 -5.39 -12.73 8.92
N ILE A 386 -6.64 -13.03 9.25
CA ILE A 386 -7.64 -12.01 9.57
C ILE A 386 -7.76 -11.85 11.09
N ASP A 387 -8.07 -12.92 11.81
CA ASP A 387 -8.22 -12.87 13.26
C ASP A 387 -8.20 -14.28 13.89
N ILE A 388 -8.08 -14.32 15.22
CA ILE A 388 -8.22 -15.51 16.05
C ILE A 388 -9.42 -15.31 16.97
N VAL A 389 -10.44 -16.16 16.84
CA VAL A 389 -11.64 -16.10 17.68
C VAL A 389 -11.48 -17.08 18.83
N GLU A 390 -11.05 -16.56 19.98
CA GLU A 390 -10.65 -17.36 21.16
C GLU A 390 -11.77 -18.28 21.67
N GLY A 391 -12.99 -17.76 21.82
CA GLY A 391 -14.13 -18.53 22.35
C GLY A 391 -14.50 -19.76 21.51
N GLU A 392 -14.19 -19.74 20.22
CA GLU A 392 -14.49 -20.82 19.27
C GLU A 392 -13.25 -21.67 18.92
N ASN A 393 -12.06 -21.22 19.35
CA ASN A 393 -10.78 -21.82 19.03
C ASN A 393 -10.54 -21.92 17.51
N GLU A 394 -10.81 -20.84 16.77
CA GLU A 394 -10.75 -20.77 15.30
C GLU A 394 -9.84 -19.65 14.80
N ILE A 395 -9.18 -19.90 13.67
CA ILE A 395 -8.37 -18.91 12.94
C ILE A 395 -9.07 -18.61 11.63
N TYR A 396 -9.30 -17.32 11.36
CA TYR A 396 -9.88 -16.83 10.11
C TYR A 396 -8.77 -16.23 9.24
N PHE A 397 -8.76 -16.55 7.95
CA PHE A 397 -7.74 -16.09 7.03
C PHE A 397 -8.26 -16.01 5.58
N LEU A 398 -7.64 -15.14 4.79
CA LEU A 398 -7.79 -15.12 3.34
C LEU A 398 -6.77 -16.07 2.71
N ALA A 399 -7.21 -16.87 1.75
CA ALA A 399 -6.35 -17.75 0.96
C ALA A 399 -6.73 -17.71 -0.52
N SER A 400 -5.76 -18.04 -1.38
CA SER A 400 -5.91 -18.04 -2.84
C SER A 400 -5.28 -19.28 -3.46
N GLY A 401 -5.68 -19.63 -4.69
CA GLY A 401 -5.17 -20.79 -5.43
C GLY A 401 -5.68 -22.17 -4.97
N ARG A 402 -6.51 -22.26 -3.92
CA ARG A 402 -7.05 -23.54 -3.42
C ARG A 402 -8.19 -24.11 -4.27
N ARG A 403 -8.86 -23.27 -5.07
CA ARG A 403 -10.03 -23.65 -5.86
C ARG A 403 -9.63 -23.86 -7.32
N GLU A 404 -9.93 -25.05 -7.84
CA GLU A 404 -9.69 -25.39 -9.24
C GLU A 404 -10.55 -24.51 -10.17
N GLY A 405 -9.98 -24.06 -11.29
CA GLY A 405 -10.67 -23.23 -12.28
C GLY A 405 -10.92 -21.78 -11.87
N VAL A 406 -10.48 -21.37 -10.66
CA VAL A 406 -10.59 -19.99 -10.18
C VAL A 406 -9.24 -19.30 -10.31
N ASN A 407 -9.25 -18.03 -10.71
CA ASN A 407 -8.04 -17.21 -10.75
C ASN A 407 -7.25 -17.33 -9.41
N PRO A 408 -5.97 -17.74 -9.44
CA PRO A 408 -5.19 -18.07 -8.25
C PRO A 408 -4.83 -16.84 -7.41
N TYR A 409 -5.11 -15.64 -7.89
CA TYR A 409 -4.95 -14.37 -7.16
C TYR A 409 -6.22 -13.94 -6.43
N TYR A 410 -7.39 -14.54 -6.71
CA TYR A 410 -8.62 -14.23 -5.99
C TYR A 410 -8.58 -14.84 -4.59
N ARG A 411 -8.71 -13.95 -3.61
CA ARG A 411 -8.70 -14.32 -2.19
C ARG A 411 -10.11 -14.69 -1.77
N ALA A 412 -10.24 -15.84 -1.12
CA ALA A 412 -11.46 -16.27 -0.46
C ALA A 412 -11.23 -16.41 1.04
N LEU A 413 -12.28 -16.21 1.84
CA LEU A 413 -12.25 -16.34 3.28
C LEU A 413 -12.42 -17.80 3.69
N TYR A 414 -11.53 -18.25 4.58
CA TYR A 414 -11.57 -19.56 5.21
C TYR A 414 -11.49 -19.44 6.72
N ARG A 415 -11.89 -20.53 7.39
CA ARG A 415 -11.56 -20.77 8.79
C ARG A 415 -10.96 -22.15 9.00
N ILE A 416 -10.17 -22.29 10.04
CA ILE A 416 -9.64 -23.56 10.56
C ILE A 416 -9.76 -23.60 12.08
N LYS A 417 -9.70 -24.80 12.66
CA LYS A 417 -9.45 -24.94 14.11
C LYS A 417 -8.03 -24.48 14.44
N ARG A 418 -7.84 -23.88 15.63
CA ARG A 418 -6.56 -23.31 16.09
C ARG A 418 -5.39 -24.28 15.92
N PHE A 419 -5.60 -25.58 16.17
CA PHE A 419 -4.55 -26.60 16.09
C PHE A 419 -4.52 -27.37 14.76
N GLY A 420 -5.10 -26.80 13.71
CA GLY A 420 -5.19 -27.40 12.38
C GLY A 420 -6.43 -28.26 12.18
N SER A 421 -6.99 -28.14 10.98
CA SER A 421 -8.07 -28.93 10.40
C SER A 421 -8.11 -28.64 8.91
N ASP A 422 -8.94 -29.36 8.14
CA ASP A 422 -9.23 -28.94 6.78
C ASP A 422 -9.85 -27.53 6.79
N PRO A 423 -9.36 -26.59 5.96
CA PRO A 423 -9.96 -25.26 5.84
C PRO A 423 -11.39 -25.31 5.31
N GLU A 424 -12.31 -24.69 6.05
CA GLU A 424 -13.70 -24.50 5.65
C GLU A 424 -13.85 -23.18 4.88
N LEU A 425 -14.44 -23.24 3.70
CA LEU A 425 -14.67 -22.09 2.82
C LEU A 425 -15.92 -21.32 3.25
N LEU A 426 -15.79 -20.01 3.48
CA LEU A 426 -16.89 -19.12 3.90
C LEU A 426 -17.40 -18.21 2.79
N THR A 427 -16.65 -18.05 1.70
CA THR A 427 -17.01 -17.23 0.52
C THR A 427 -16.90 -18.05 -0.76
N PRO A 428 -17.94 -18.81 -1.14
CA PRO A 428 -17.88 -19.75 -2.27
C PRO A 428 -17.97 -19.10 -3.65
N ASP A 429 -18.22 -17.80 -3.75
CA ASP A 429 -18.28 -17.06 -5.00
C ASP A 429 -16.88 -16.81 -5.60
N GLU A 430 -16.81 -16.62 -6.92
CA GLU A 430 -15.54 -16.54 -7.69
C GLU A 430 -15.13 -15.07 -7.90
N HIS A 431 -14.87 -14.40 -6.79
CA HIS A 431 -14.48 -12.99 -6.73
C HIS A 431 -13.25 -12.81 -5.81
N ASP A 432 -12.60 -11.66 -5.86
CA ASP A 432 -11.64 -11.26 -4.83
C ASP A 432 -12.39 -10.67 -3.63
N HIS A 433 -12.09 -11.19 -2.44
CA HIS A 433 -12.67 -10.74 -1.17
C HIS A 433 -11.66 -9.93 -0.35
N SER A 434 -12.12 -8.78 0.15
CA SER A 434 -11.40 -7.99 1.16
C SER A 434 -12.27 -7.86 2.40
N VAL A 435 -11.84 -8.49 3.49
CA VAL A 435 -12.67 -8.72 4.67
C VAL A 435 -12.13 -8.03 5.92
N TYR A 436 -13.04 -7.69 6.84
CA TYR A 436 -12.74 -7.15 8.16
C TYR A 436 -13.59 -7.88 9.20
N MET A 437 -12.96 -8.48 10.21
CA MET A 437 -13.64 -9.17 11.31
C MET A 437 -14.04 -8.18 12.40
N SER A 438 -15.19 -8.42 13.05
CA SER A 438 -15.61 -7.69 14.23
C SER A 438 -14.80 -8.09 15.48
N PRO A 439 -14.56 -7.20 16.46
CA PRO A 439 -13.75 -7.52 17.64
C PRO A 439 -14.26 -8.68 18.49
N ASP A 440 -15.57 -8.98 18.43
CA ASP A 440 -16.21 -10.12 19.10
C ASP A 440 -16.15 -11.42 18.27
N GLY A 441 -15.60 -11.37 17.05
CA GLY A 441 -15.49 -12.49 16.13
C GLY A 441 -16.83 -12.96 15.53
N ALA A 442 -17.94 -12.23 15.72
CA ALA A 442 -19.28 -12.68 15.31
C ALA A 442 -19.66 -12.29 13.87
N TYR A 443 -19.06 -11.23 13.32
CA TYR A 443 -19.43 -10.65 12.03
C TYR A 443 -18.22 -10.29 11.18
N ILE A 444 -18.44 -10.27 9.87
CA ILE A 444 -17.41 -9.95 8.88
C ILE A 444 -17.98 -8.98 7.86
N VAL A 445 -17.36 -7.82 7.70
CA VAL A 445 -17.57 -6.97 6.52
C VAL A 445 -16.78 -7.57 5.38
N ASP A 446 -17.44 -7.86 4.25
CA ASP A 446 -16.84 -8.45 3.06
C ASP A 446 -17.07 -7.54 1.85
N ASN A 447 -15.98 -7.07 1.24
CA ASN A 447 -15.97 -6.34 -0.01
C ASN A 447 -15.64 -7.29 -1.16
N ILE A 448 -16.63 -7.56 -2.00
CA ILE A 448 -16.63 -8.56 -3.05
C ILE A 448 -16.48 -7.85 -4.40
N SER A 449 -15.42 -8.13 -5.15
CA SER A 449 -15.21 -7.48 -6.46
C SER A 449 -14.34 -8.32 -7.40
N ARG A 450 -14.31 -7.90 -8.66
CA ARG A 450 -13.26 -8.25 -9.63
C ARG A 450 -12.86 -6.98 -10.37
N VAL A 451 -11.79 -7.02 -11.15
CA VAL A 451 -11.40 -5.86 -11.97
C VAL A 451 -12.51 -5.42 -12.94
N ASP A 452 -13.37 -6.35 -13.37
CA ASP A 452 -14.50 -6.17 -14.28
C ASP A 452 -15.87 -6.07 -13.57
N MET A 453 -15.89 -6.02 -12.22
CA MET A 453 -17.13 -6.02 -11.45
C MET A 453 -17.05 -5.02 -10.28
N PRO A 454 -17.91 -3.98 -10.24
CA PRO A 454 -17.95 -3.01 -9.15
C PRO A 454 -18.11 -3.69 -7.79
N THR A 455 -17.48 -3.12 -6.77
CA THR A 455 -17.49 -3.70 -5.42
C THR A 455 -18.90 -3.77 -4.86
N ARG A 456 -19.27 -4.95 -4.36
CA ARG A 456 -20.44 -5.16 -3.50
C ARG A 456 -19.97 -5.41 -2.07
N SER A 457 -20.49 -4.65 -1.11
CA SER A 457 -20.10 -4.75 0.30
C SER A 457 -21.24 -5.33 1.12
N VAL A 458 -20.96 -6.38 1.89
CA VAL A 458 -21.95 -7.11 2.69
C VAL A 458 -21.47 -7.35 4.11
N LEU A 459 -22.40 -7.53 5.03
CA LEU A 459 -22.13 -8.05 6.35
C LEU A 459 -22.46 -9.55 6.38
N ARG A 460 -21.51 -10.36 6.83
CA ARG A 460 -21.63 -11.80 7.02
C ARG A 460 -21.61 -12.15 8.50
N ARG A 461 -22.24 -13.26 8.83
CA ARG A 461 -22.02 -13.94 10.10
C ARG A 461 -20.79 -14.84 9.96
N SER A 462 -19.84 -14.73 10.88
CA SER A 462 -18.55 -15.43 10.80
C SER A 462 -18.70 -16.95 10.82
N ARG A 463 -19.52 -17.48 11.75
CA ARG A 463 -19.63 -18.93 12.04
C ARG A 463 -20.07 -19.82 10.87
N ASP A 464 -20.64 -19.25 9.81
CA ASP A 464 -21.13 -19.98 8.63
C ASP A 464 -21.03 -19.19 7.32
N GLY A 465 -20.36 -18.02 7.33
CA GLY A 465 -20.16 -17.19 6.14
C GLY A 465 -21.43 -16.57 5.55
N LYS A 466 -22.61 -16.77 6.16
CA LYS A 466 -23.88 -16.33 5.59
C LYS A 466 -23.96 -14.80 5.55
N ILE A 467 -24.30 -14.25 4.38
CA ILE A 467 -24.65 -12.85 4.21
C ILE A 467 -25.94 -12.56 4.99
N ILE A 468 -25.88 -11.60 5.91
CA ILE A 468 -27.02 -11.20 6.75
C ILE A 468 -27.54 -9.79 6.42
N MET A 469 -26.73 -8.94 5.78
CA MET A 469 -27.09 -7.57 5.41
C MET A 469 -26.28 -7.08 4.21
N GLU A 470 -26.88 -6.26 3.34
CA GLU A 470 -26.15 -5.46 2.36
C GLU A 470 -25.64 -4.18 3.04
N LEU A 471 -24.40 -3.78 2.76
CA LEU A 471 -23.82 -2.52 3.24
C LEU A 471 -23.74 -1.46 2.14
N GLY A 472 -24.08 -1.84 0.91
CA GLY A 472 -23.96 -1.02 -0.29
C GLY A 472 -22.86 -1.53 -1.21
N GLY A 473 -22.27 -0.63 -1.99
CA GLY A 473 -21.22 -0.97 -2.94
C GLY A 473 -20.77 0.27 -3.69
N ALA A 474 -19.86 0.06 -4.64
CA ALA A 474 -19.34 1.11 -5.50
C ALA A 474 -20.48 1.74 -6.31
N ASP A 475 -20.70 3.04 -6.13
CA ASP A 475 -21.54 3.83 -7.02
C ASP A 475 -20.69 4.32 -8.19
N ILE A 476 -20.95 3.73 -9.34
CA ILE A 476 -20.23 4.00 -10.59
C ILE A 476 -21.14 4.68 -11.63
N SER A 477 -22.31 5.16 -11.22
CA SER A 477 -23.26 5.82 -12.12
C SER A 477 -22.61 6.97 -12.92
N PRO A 478 -21.73 7.81 -12.33
CA PRO A 478 -21.02 8.83 -13.10
C PRO A 478 -20.04 8.24 -14.12
N LEU A 479 -19.30 7.19 -13.77
CA LEU A 479 -18.43 6.48 -14.72
C LEU A 479 -19.24 5.84 -15.86
N GLN A 480 -20.38 5.22 -15.56
CA GLN A 480 -21.26 4.62 -16.57
C GLN A 480 -21.81 5.68 -17.54
N ALA A 481 -22.16 6.87 -17.04
CA ALA A 481 -22.60 7.99 -17.87
C ALA A 481 -21.51 8.47 -18.85
N LEU A 482 -20.23 8.29 -18.50
CA LEU A 482 -19.10 8.58 -19.39
C LEU A 482 -18.80 7.44 -20.39
N GLY A 483 -19.55 6.33 -20.35
CA GLY A 483 -19.35 5.18 -21.22
C GLY A 483 -18.26 4.21 -20.74
N HIS A 484 -17.97 4.17 -19.43
CA HIS A 484 -16.90 3.32 -18.87
C HIS A 484 -16.92 1.89 -19.44
N ARG A 485 -15.78 1.48 -19.99
CA ARG A 485 -15.52 0.11 -20.43
C ARG A 485 -14.71 -0.60 -19.36
N PHE A 486 -15.25 -1.71 -18.87
CA PHE A 486 -14.55 -2.52 -17.87
C PHE A 486 -13.28 -3.15 -18.47
N PRO A 487 -12.21 -3.26 -17.67
CA PRO A 487 -11.03 -4.04 -18.05
C PRO A 487 -11.37 -5.53 -18.17
N GLU A 488 -10.59 -6.24 -18.98
CA GLU A 488 -10.84 -7.63 -19.33
C GLU A 488 -9.76 -8.53 -18.71
N PRO A 489 -10.07 -9.27 -17.62
CA PRO A 489 -9.14 -10.25 -17.08
C PRO A 489 -9.02 -11.44 -18.04
N PHE A 490 -7.81 -11.98 -18.16
CA PHE A 490 -7.55 -13.18 -18.96
C PHE A 490 -6.50 -14.06 -18.29
N SER A 491 -6.38 -15.29 -18.78
CA SER A 491 -5.29 -16.19 -18.46
C SER A 491 -4.77 -16.90 -19.71
N LEU A 492 -3.48 -17.23 -19.71
CA LEU A 492 -2.81 -17.90 -20.82
C LEU A 492 -1.75 -18.86 -20.29
N ALA A 493 -1.80 -20.12 -20.72
CA ALA A 493 -0.71 -21.07 -20.48
C ALA A 493 0.51 -20.68 -21.32
N THR A 494 1.70 -20.72 -20.73
CA THR A 494 2.95 -20.33 -21.40
C THR A 494 3.95 -21.49 -21.47
N SER A 495 5.02 -21.28 -22.23
CA SER A 495 6.12 -22.22 -22.39
C SER A 495 6.84 -22.57 -21.08
N THR A 496 6.71 -21.76 -20.04
CA THR A 496 7.28 -22.03 -18.70
C THR A 496 6.49 -23.09 -17.92
N GLY A 497 5.30 -23.48 -18.41
CA GLY A 497 4.39 -24.41 -17.74
C GLY A 497 3.49 -23.75 -16.69
N PHE A 498 3.62 -22.44 -16.49
CA PHE A 498 2.69 -21.66 -15.68
C PHE A 498 1.57 -21.06 -16.53
N GLU A 499 0.39 -20.94 -15.94
CA GLU A 499 -0.64 -20.05 -16.45
C GLU A 499 -0.34 -18.62 -15.98
N VAL A 500 -0.19 -17.69 -16.92
CA VAL A 500 -0.05 -16.25 -16.68
C VAL A 500 -1.42 -15.62 -16.58
N HIS A 501 -1.61 -14.74 -15.59
CA HIS A 501 -2.81 -13.93 -15.45
C HIS A 501 -2.50 -12.47 -15.81
N GLY A 502 -3.46 -11.83 -16.46
CA GLY A 502 -3.33 -10.44 -16.85
C GLY A 502 -4.67 -9.72 -16.96
N VAL A 503 -4.58 -8.41 -17.18
CA VAL A 503 -5.74 -7.54 -17.43
C VAL A 503 -5.47 -6.70 -18.66
N LEU A 504 -6.41 -6.73 -19.60
CA LEU A 504 -6.39 -5.94 -20.82
C LEU A 504 -7.35 -4.75 -20.68
N TYR A 505 -6.85 -3.56 -20.96
CA TYR A 505 -7.60 -2.32 -20.97
C TYR A 505 -7.70 -1.81 -22.40
N ARG A 506 -8.92 -1.58 -22.87
CA ARG A 506 -9.19 -1.02 -24.20
C ARG A 506 -9.65 0.43 -24.09
N PRO A 507 -9.39 1.26 -25.11
CA PRO A 507 -9.98 2.58 -25.21
C PRO A 507 -11.50 2.52 -25.07
N ILE A 508 -12.08 3.57 -24.50
CA ILE A 508 -13.53 3.66 -24.33
C ILE A 508 -14.28 3.65 -25.67
N ASP A 509 -13.67 4.22 -26.71
CA ASP A 509 -14.16 4.32 -28.09
C ASP A 509 -13.57 3.23 -29.01
N PHE A 510 -13.15 2.11 -28.41
CA PHE A 510 -12.49 1.02 -29.14
C PHE A 510 -13.26 0.61 -30.39
N ASP A 511 -12.55 0.60 -31.51
CA ASP A 511 -13.03 0.30 -32.85
C ASP A 511 -12.30 -0.96 -33.36
N GLU A 512 -13.05 -2.05 -33.50
CA GLU A 512 -12.53 -3.35 -33.92
C GLU A 512 -11.87 -3.33 -35.31
N THR A 513 -12.08 -2.29 -36.12
CA THR A 513 -11.49 -2.13 -37.46
C THR A 513 -10.13 -1.43 -37.45
N LYS A 514 -9.69 -0.89 -36.31
CA LYS A 514 -8.42 -0.15 -36.18
C LYS A 514 -7.36 -0.97 -35.48
N GLN A 515 -6.10 -0.63 -35.76
CA GLN A 515 -4.95 -1.12 -35.01
C GLN A 515 -4.45 -0.06 -34.01
N TYR A 516 -4.17 -0.49 -32.79
CA TYR A 516 -3.76 0.31 -31.66
C TYR A 516 -2.34 -0.07 -31.24
N PRO A 517 -1.52 0.90 -30.79
CA PRO A 517 -0.32 0.56 -30.04
C PRO A 517 -0.68 -0.15 -28.73
N LEU A 518 0.20 -1.03 -28.31
CA LEU A 518 0.13 -1.71 -27.02
C LEU A 518 1.10 -1.06 -26.04
N ILE A 519 0.63 -0.76 -24.83
CA ILE A 519 1.47 -0.30 -23.74
C ILE A 519 1.37 -1.29 -22.59
N GLU A 520 2.49 -1.82 -22.13
CA GLU A 520 2.54 -2.60 -20.90
C GLU A 520 2.74 -1.67 -19.69
N GLN A 521 1.79 -1.67 -18.74
CA GLN A 521 2.04 -1.10 -17.42
C GLN A 521 2.74 -2.17 -16.57
N ILE A 522 4.04 -2.00 -16.33
CA ILE A 522 4.89 -3.02 -15.73
C ILE A 522 5.33 -2.65 -14.32
N TYR A 523 5.24 -3.64 -13.42
CA TYR A 523 5.88 -3.62 -12.10
C TYR A 523 6.20 -5.07 -11.70
N THR A 524 7.47 -5.42 -11.61
CA THR A 524 7.92 -6.81 -11.37
C THR A 524 8.75 -6.97 -10.12
N GLY A 525 8.70 -5.98 -9.23
CA GLY A 525 9.28 -6.10 -7.91
C GLY A 525 8.76 -7.39 -7.26
N PRO A 526 9.62 -8.39 -6.96
CA PRO A 526 9.21 -9.75 -6.57
C PRO A 526 8.50 -9.84 -5.22
N HIS A 527 8.25 -8.72 -4.56
CA HIS A 527 7.52 -8.60 -3.30
C HIS A 527 6.01 -8.39 -3.49
N THR A 528 5.53 -8.27 -4.74
CA THR A 528 4.11 -8.02 -5.07
C THR A 528 3.76 -8.64 -6.42
N SER A 529 2.46 -8.62 -6.74
CA SER A 529 1.89 -8.82 -8.08
C SER A 529 1.47 -7.47 -8.70
N ASN A 530 1.27 -7.42 -10.02
CA ASN A 530 0.98 -6.23 -10.81
C ASN A 530 -0.45 -6.18 -11.37
N ALA A 531 -1.00 -7.32 -11.82
CA ALA A 531 -2.31 -7.33 -12.46
C ALA A 531 -3.41 -7.02 -11.44
N ALA A 532 -4.28 -6.06 -11.75
CA ALA A 532 -5.37 -5.68 -10.87
C ALA A 532 -6.36 -6.85 -10.69
N ARG A 533 -6.63 -7.23 -9.43
CA ARG A 533 -7.59 -8.32 -9.11
C ARG A 533 -8.97 -7.82 -8.71
N SER A 534 -9.07 -6.58 -8.23
CA SER A 534 -10.31 -5.99 -7.72
C SER A 534 -10.63 -4.67 -8.44
N PHE A 535 -11.90 -4.27 -8.38
CA PHE A 535 -12.38 -3.06 -9.04
C PHE A 535 -11.65 -1.81 -8.56
N ASN A 536 -11.47 -1.69 -7.24
CA ASN A 536 -10.73 -0.59 -6.65
C ASN A 536 -9.25 -0.55 -7.08
N GLN A 537 -8.60 -1.71 -7.25
CA GLN A 537 -7.24 -1.73 -7.78
C GLN A 537 -7.20 -1.28 -9.24
N GLY A 538 -8.13 -1.76 -10.07
CA GLY A 538 -8.21 -1.41 -11.48
C GLY A 538 -8.49 0.07 -11.74
N LEU A 539 -9.21 0.75 -10.82
CA LEU A 539 -9.50 2.18 -10.91
C LEU A 539 -8.48 3.07 -10.18
N LYS A 540 -8.23 2.84 -8.88
CA LYS A 540 -7.45 3.77 -8.02
C LYS A 540 -5.96 3.47 -7.93
N ARG A 541 -5.52 2.24 -8.26
CA ARG A 541 -4.09 1.86 -8.13
C ARG A 541 -3.41 1.62 -9.47
N SER A 542 -4.18 1.68 -10.56
CA SER A 542 -3.68 1.47 -11.91
C SER A 542 -3.86 2.73 -12.73
N HIS A 543 -2.84 3.10 -13.50
CA HIS A 543 -2.93 4.16 -14.49
C HIS A 543 -3.38 3.62 -15.85
N ALA A 544 -3.61 2.30 -15.97
CA ALA A 544 -3.87 1.64 -17.23
C ALA A 544 -5.12 2.16 -17.92
N GLN A 545 -6.20 2.43 -17.16
CA GLN A 545 -7.43 2.97 -17.74
C GLN A 545 -7.25 4.39 -18.29
N ALA A 546 -6.50 5.26 -17.60
CA ALA A 546 -6.19 6.61 -18.08
C ALA A 546 -5.38 6.58 -19.37
N VAL A 547 -4.39 5.69 -19.45
CA VAL A 547 -3.58 5.49 -20.67
C VAL A 547 -4.42 4.86 -21.77
N ALA A 548 -5.31 3.92 -21.46
CA ALA A 548 -6.19 3.31 -22.45
C ALA A 548 -7.11 4.36 -23.10
N ASN A 549 -7.67 5.26 -22.28
CA ASN A 549 -8.49 6.39 -22.76
C ASN A 549 -7.69 7.49 -23.46
N ALA A 550 -6.36 7.43 -23.45
CA ALA A 550 -5.51 8.23 -24.32
C ALA A 550 -5.36 7.61 -25.72
N GLY A 551 -6.03 6.49 -26.01
CA GLY A 551 -6.08 5.85 -27.32
C GLY A 551 -5.12 4.68 -27.51
N PHE A 552 -4.71 4.03 -26.41
CA PHE A 552 -3.80 2.87 -26.42
C PHE A 552 -4.53 1.62 -25.93
N ILE A 553 -4.09 0.43 -26.35
CA ILE A 553 -4.42 -0.79 -25.60
C ILE A 553 -3.38 -0.89 -24.48
N VAL A 554 -3.82 -1.16 -23.25
CA VAL A 554 -2.92 -1.28 -22.10
C VAL A 554 -3.01 -2.68 -21.49
N LEU A 555 -1.87 -3.21 -21.09
CA LEU A 555 -1.73 -4.56 -20.56
C LEU A 555 -1.06 -4.53 -19.19
N GLN A 556 -1.58 -5.31 -18.24
CA GLN A 556 -0.90 -5.68 -17.01
C GLN A 556 -0.74 -7.20 -16.96
N LEU A 557 0.45 -7.68 -16.58
CA LEU A 557 0.78 -9.10 -16.49
C LEU A 557 1.45 -9.45 -15.16
N ASP A 558 1.09 -10.62 -14.63
CA ASP A 558 1.83 -11.36 -13.61
C ASP A 558 2.44 -12.64 -14.19
N VAL A 559 3.76 -12.63 -14.32
CA VAL A 559 4.58 -13.74 -14.84
C VAL A 559 5.50 -14.26 -13.74
N GLU A 560 6.20 -15.38 -13.97
CA GLU A 560 7.15 -15.91 -12.99
C GLU A 560 8.14 -14.83 -12.52
N GLY A 561 8.45 -14.86 -11.23
CA GLY A 561 9.21 -13.85 -10.52
C GLY A 561 8.35 -12.87 -9.72
N THR A 562 7.03 -12.78 -9.96
CA THR A 562 6.14 -11.98 -9.09
C THR A 562 5.62 -12.78 -7.90
N GLU A 563 5.21 -12.06 -6.86
CA GLU A 563 4.59 -12.63 -5.66
C GLU A 563 3.12 -12.99 -5.96
N GLY A 564 2.42 -13.64 -5.03
CA GLY A 564 1.01 -13.98 -5.24
C GLY A 564 0.71 -15.46 -5.36
N ARG A 565 1.75 -16.29 -5.58
CA ARG A 565 1.63 -17.72 -5.92
C ARG A 565 2.59 -18.58 -5.10
N SER A 566 3.11 -19.66 -5.70
CA SER A 566 4.06 -20.58 -5.07
C SER A 566 5.49 -20.04 -5.10
N ARG A 567 6.37 -20.58 -4.27
CA ARG A 567 7.82 -20.39 -4.36
C ARG A 567 8.38 -20.76 -5.73
N ALA A 568 7.85 -21.80 -6.38
CA ALA A 568 8.30 -22.16 -7.72
C ALA A 568 8.00 -21.07 -8.77
N PHE A 569 6.95 -20.27 -8.53
CA PHE A 569 6.63 -19.11 -9.36
C PHE A 569 7.50 -17.89 -9.01
N LEU A 570 7.84 -17.69 -7.73
CA LEU A 570 8.63 -16.54 -7.25
C LEU A 570 10.15 -16.69 -7.41
N ASP A 571 10.70 -17.88 -7.08
CA ASP A 571 12.13 -18.16 -7.02
C ASP A 571 12.92 -17.86 -8.31
N PRO A 572 12.34 -17.89 -9.54
CA PRO A 572 13.02 -17.42 -10.74
C PRO A 572 13.57 -15.99 -10.68
N ALA A 573 13.06 -15.13 -9.77
CA ALA A 573 13.59 -13.79 -9.55
C ALA A 573 14.85 -13.75 -8.67
N TYR A 574 15.11 -14.80 -7.87
CA TYR A 574 16.24 -14.83 -6.96
C TYR A 574 17.57 -14.76 -7.73
N LYS A 575 18.37 -13.72 -7.45
CA LYS A 575 19.61 -13.36 -8.15
C LYS A 575 19.47 -13.12 -9.66
N ASN A 576 18.25 -12.96 -10.16
CA ASN A 576 17.94 -12.91 -11.59
C ASN A 576 16.85 -11.88 -11.94
N LEU A 577 16.78 -10.78 -11.19
CA LEU A 577 15.84 -9.69 -11.43
C LEU A 577 15.88 -9.12 -12.85
N ALA A 578 16.98 -9.24 -13.57
CA ALA A 578 17.15 -8.55 -14.84
C ALA A 578 16.70 -9.35 -16.09
N GLU A 579 16.54 -10.67 -16.00
CA GLU A 579 16.02 -11.51 -17.10
C GLU A 579 14.67 -12.15 -16.79
N VAL A 580 14.32 -12.31 -15.51
CA VAL A 580 13.12 -13.04 -15.10
C VAL A 580 11.86 -12.51 -15.79
N GLY A 581 11.07 -13.41 -16.38
CA GLY A 581 9.76 -13.10 -16.96
C GLY A 581 9.78 -12.35 -18.30
N LEU A 582 10.93 -11.97 -18.85
CA LEU A 582 10.97 -11.13 -20.06
C LEU A 582 10.42 -11.85 -21.31
N ASP A 583 10.82 -13.09 -21.53
CA ASP A 583 10.38 -13.86 -22.70
C ASP A 583 8.91 -14.30 -22.58
N THR A 584 8.48 -14.66 -21.37
CA THR A 584 7.09 -15.00 -21.07
C THR A 584 6.15 -13.83 -21.37
N ARG A 585 6.56 -12.59 -21.09
CA ARG A 585 5.77 -11.39 -21.43
C ARG A 585 5.60 -11.24 -22.94
N ILE A 586 6.67 -11.45 -23.70
CA ILE A 586 6.64 -11.39 -25.17
C ILE A 586 5.71 -12.49 -25.72
N GLU A 587 5.85 -13.73 -25.24
CA GLU A 587 4.98 -14.85 -25.62
C GLU A 587 3.50 -14.51 -25.41
N VAL A 588 3.15 -13.94 -24.26
CA VAL A 588 1.77 -13.55 -23.94
C VAL A 588 1.29 -12.42 -24.86
N ILE A 589 2.11 -11.41 -25.12
CA ILE A 589 1.75 -10.29 -26.01
C ILE A 589 1.55 -10.78 -27.45
N GLU A 590 2.41 -11.66 -27.94
CA GLU A 590 2.29 -12.25 -29.29
C GLU A 590 1.01 -13.09 -29.41
N ALA A 591 0.72 -13.93 -28.41
CA ALA A 591 -0.51 -14.72 -28.37
C ALA A 591 -1.77 -13.84 -28.31
N LEU A 592 -1.73 -12.74 -27.54
CA LEU A 592 -2.82 -11.76 -27.50
C LEU A 592 -3.00 -11.08 -28.86
N ALA A 593 -1.92 -10.73 -29.57
CA ALA A 593 -2.02 -10.12 -30.89
C ALA A 593 -2.54 -11.06 -31.96
N GLU A 594 -2.28 -12.38 -31.83
CA GLU A 594 -2.89 -13.39 -32.69
C GLU A 594 -4.41 -13.48 -32.45
N ALA A 595 -4.84 -13.44 -31.19
CA ALA A 595 -6.26 -13.45 -30.83
C ALA A 595 -6.98 -12.12 -31.13
N PHE A 596 -6.27 -11.00 -31.04
CA PHE A 596 -6.79 -9.64 -31.20
C PHE A 596 -5.95 -8.87 -32.23
N PRO A 597 -6.30 -8.94 -33.54
CA PRO A 597 -5.55 -8.29 -34.62
C PRO A 597 -5.46 -6.75 -34.53
N GLN A 598 -6.23 -6.15 -33.62
CA GLN A 598 -6.16 -4.74 -33.28
C GLN A 598 -4.88 -4.37 -32.50
N ILE A 599 -4.15 -5.34 -31.94
CA ILE A 599 -2.85 -5.09 -31.32
C ILE A 599 -1.77 -5.01 -32.40
N ASP A 600 -1.07 -3.87 -32.46
CA ASP A 600 0.05 -3.68 -33.39
C ASP A 600 1.40 -3.99 -32.72
N LEU A 601 1.96 -5.15 -33.05
CA LEU A 601 3.27 -5.59 -32.53
C LEU A 601 4.45 -4.71 -33.00
N ASN A 602 4.27 -3.84 -34.00
CA ASN A 602 5.31 -2.87 -34.37
C ASN A 602 5.31 -1.63 -33.47
N ARG A 603 4.27 -1.46 -32.65
CA ARG A 603 4.07 -0.30 -31.76
C ARG A 603 3.82 -0.77 -30.32
N VAL A 604 4.79 -1.48 -29.76
CA VAL A 604 4.79 -1.91 -28.36
C VAL A 604 5.64 -0.97 -27.51
N GLY A 605 5.07 -0.47 -26.42
CA GLY A 605 5.76 0.33 -25.41
C GLY A 605 5.52 -0.18 -24.01
N ALA A 606 6.20 0.42 -23.03
CA ALA A 606 6.02 0.09 -21.62
C ALA A 606 6.16 1.33 -20.73
N PHE A 607 5.43 1.38 -19.61
CA PHE A 607 5.72 2.33 -18.54
C PHE A 607 5.68 1.66 -17.18
N GLY A 608 6.44 2.21 -16.26
CA GLY A 608 6.54 1.70 -14.91
C GLY A 608 7.24 2.69 -13.99
N PHE A 609 7.11 2.42 -12.71
CA PHE A 609 7.56 3.26 -11.62
C PHE A 609 8.33 2.44 -10.58
N SER A 610 9.35 3.00 -9.94
CA SER A 610 10.14 2.31 -8.92
C SER A 610 10.75 1.02 -9.52
N ALA A 611 10.48 -0.17 -8.97
CA ALA A 611 10.86 -1.44 -9.61
C ALA A 611 10.34 -1.55 -11.07
N GLY A 612 9.16 -1.01 -11.37
CA GLY A 612 8.63 -0.88 -12.73
C GLY A 612 9.46 0.05 -13.63
N GLY A 613 10.11 1.08 -13.07
CA GLY A 613 11.02 1.94 -13.83
C GLY A 613 12.28 1.17 -14.25
N TYR A 614 12.84 0.38 -13.33
CA TYR A 614 13.88 -0.61 -13.63
C TYR A 614 13.43 -1.58 -14.73
N ASP A 615 12.19 -2.06 -14.66
CA ASP A 615 11.62 -3.00 -15.62
C ASP A 615 11.54 -2.43 -17.04
N VAL A 616 11.10 -1.19 -17.19
CA VAL A 616 11.05 -0.50 -18.50
C VAL A 616 12.43 -0.46 -19.15
N VAL A 617 13.47 -0.15 -18.37
CA VAL A 617 14.83 -0.07 -18.90
C VAL A 617 15.34 -1.46 -19.30
N ARG A 618 15.13 -2.51 -18.50
CA ARG A 618 15.56 -3.87 -18.90
C ARG A 618 14.80 -4.35 -20.15
N LEU A 619 13.53 -4.01 -20.33
CA LEU A 619 12.80 -4.36 -21.55
C LEU A 619 13.47 -3.74 -22.78
N LEU A 620 13.79 -2.44 -22.70
CA LEU A 620 14.39 -1.68 -23.79
C LEU A 620 15.87 -1.99 -24.06
N THR A 621 16.60 -2.56 -23.10
CA THR A 621 18.02 -2.93 -23.28
C THR A 621 18.24 -4.42 -23.49
N ARG A 622 17.30 -5.28 -23.07
CA ARG A 622 17.45 -6.75 -23.17
C ARG A 622 16.50 -7.40 -24.15
N ARG A 623 15.40 -6.74 -24.49
CA ARG A 623 14.51 -7.09 -25.62
C ARG A 623 14.26 -5.86 -26.52
N PRO A 624 15.34 -5.17 -26.95
CA PRO A 624 15.24 -3.90 -27.69
C PRO A 624 14.50 -4.03 -29.03
N ASP A 625 14.51 -5.22 -29.62
CA ASP A 625 13.86 -5.48 -30.90
C ASP A 625 12.33 -5.59 -30.76
N PHE A 626 11.80 -5.79 -29.55
CA PHE A 626 10.36 -5.90 -29.31
C PHE A 626 9.77 -4.59 -28.80
N TYR A 627 10.31 -4.02 -27.71
CA TYR A 627 9.82 -2.79 -27.11
C TYR A 627 10.42 -1.54 -27.78
N LYS A 628 9.57 -0.61 -28.21
CA LYS A 628 9.97 0.55 -29.02
C LYS A 628 10.10 1.85 -28.22
N VAL A 629 9.24 2.02 -27.21
CA VAL A 629 9.15 3.24 -26.41
C VAL A 629 8.91 2.89 -24.95
N GLY A 630 9.68 3.50 -24.04
CA GLY A 630 9.56 3.30 -22.61
C GLY A 630 9.48 4.60 -21.83
N VAL A 631 8.66 4.63 -20.78
CA VAL A 631 8.61 5.73 -19.81
C VAL A 631 8.87 5.16 -18.41
N ALA A 632 10.02 5.49 -17.83
CA ALA A 632 10.48 4.97 -16.54
C ALA A 632 10.54 6.09 -15.50
N ALA A 633 9.83 5.91 -14.38
CA ALA A 633 9.81 6.86 -13.28
C ALA A 633 10.48 6.29 -12.03
N SER A 634 11.33 7.10 -11.38
CA SER A 634 11.99 6.81 -10.10
C SER A 634 12.60 5.41 -9.97
N GLY A 635 13.22 4.92 -11.05
CA GLY A 635 13.70 3.53 -11.14
C GLY A 635 15.01 3.27 -10.38
N ASN A 636 15.12 2.08 -9.79
CA ASN A 636 16.33 1.58 -9.13
C ASN A 636 17.25 0.86 -10.14
N TYR A 637 17.88 1.62 -11.03
CA TYR A 637 18.65 1.08 -12.17
C TYR A 637 19.93 0.32 -11.81
N ASP A 638 20.43 0.51 -10.60
CA ASP A 638 21.49 -0.31 -10.02
C ASP A 638 21.24 -0.43 -8.52
N SER A 639 21.02 -1.66 -8.08
CA SER A 639 20.66 -2.00 -6.70
C SER A 639 21.66 -1.50 -5.64
N ARG A 640 22.91 -1.20 -6.02
CA ARG A 640 23.94 -0.67 -5.10
C ARG A 640 23.70 0.79 -4.69
N TRP A 641 22.82 1.50 -5.39
CA TRP A 641 22.38 2.84 -5.01
C TRP A 641 21.11 2.86 -4.16
N ASP A 642 20.44 1.72 -4.03
CA ASP A 642 19.15 1.57 -3.36
C ASP A 642 19.32 0.83 -2.01
N LYS A 643 18.29 0.89 -1.18
CA LYS A 643 18.27 0.37 0.20
C LYS A 643 18.69 -1.10 0.26
N ALA A 644 19.47 -1.43 1.29
CA ALA A 644 19.89 -2.80 1.57
C ALA A 644 18.68 -3.73 1.79
N ASP A 645 17.62 -3.24 2.46
CA ASP A 645 16.49 -4.07 2.87
C ASP A 645 15.88 -4.86 1.71
N TRP A 646 15.50 -4.15 0.65
CA TRP A 646 14.85 -4.77 -0.50
C TRP A 646 15.84 -5.56 -1.36
N ASN A 647 16.97 -4.95 -1.70
CA ASN A 647 17.89 -5.52 -2.70
C ASN A 647 18.62 -6.77 -2.18
N GLU A 648 19.02 -6.79 -0.90
CA GLU A 648 19.78 -7.91 -0.34
C GLU A 648 18.92 -9.17 -0.13
N GLN A 649 17.59 -9.07 -0.03
CA GLN A 649 16.72 -10.26 -0.03
C GLN A 649 16.81 -11.02 -1.37
N TRP A 650 16.76 -10.29 -2.48
CA TRP A 650 16.66 -10.88 -3.82
C TRP A 650 18.01 -11.17 -4.43
N LEU A 651 19.03 -10.36 -4.16
CA LEU A 651 20.37 -10.49 -4.76
C LEU A 651 21.40 -11.11 -3.81
N GLY A 652 21.13 -11.12 -2.51
CA GLY A 652 22.09 -11.55 -1.47
C GLY A 652 23.21 -10.52 -1.23
N ILE A 653 24.21 -10.93 -0.44
CA ILE A 653 25.33 -10.05 -0.02
C ILE A 653 26.72 -10.60 -0.39
N ASP A 654 26.78 -11.82 -0.92
CA ASP A 654 28.04 -12.58 -1.00
C ASP A 654 28.79 -12.42 -2.34
N ASP A 655 28.13 -11.88 -3.38
CA ASP A 655 28.65 -11.91 -4.75
C ASP A 655 28.30 -10.63 -5.53
N LEU A 656 29.30 -9.80 -5.78
CA LEU A 656 29.15 -8.56 -6.55
C LEU A 656 28.77 -8.80 -8.02
N SER A 657 29.17 -9.94 -8.61
CA SER A 657 28.86 -10.24 -10.02
C SER A 657 27.35 -10.42 -10.25
N VAL A 658 26.60 -10.82 -9.22
CA VAL A 658 25.13 -10.86 -9.25
C VAL A 658 24.57 -9.44 -9.41
N TYR A 659 25.10 -8.46 -8.71
CA TYR A 659 24.67 -7.06 -8.85
C TYR A 659 25.03 -6.50 -10.22
N GLU A 660 26.20 -6.82 -10.75
CA GLU A 660 26.62 -6.41 -12.11
C GLU A 660 25.71 -7.00 -13.19
N ALA A 661 25.37 -8.29 -13.08
CA ALA A 661 24.47 -8.98 -13.99
C ALA A 661 23.03 -8.43 -13.92
N ASN A 662 22.64 -7.85 -12.79
CA ASN A 662 21.32 -7.27 -12.58
C ASN A 662 21.26 -5.75 -12.75
N SER A 663 22.38 -5.07 -13.02
CA SER A 663 22.43 -3.63 -13.22
C SER A 663 21.95 -3.23 -14.63
N MET A 664 21.17 -2.16 -14.72
CA MET A 664 20.80 -1.57 -16.02
C MET A 664 21.97 -0.81 -16.64
N LEU A 665 22.93 -0.37 -15.83
CA LEU A 665 24.08 0.39 -16.31
C LEU A 665 24.94 -0.47 -17.23
N THR A 666 25.09 -1.76 -16.92
CA THR A 666 25.85 -2.72 -17.74
C THR A 666 25.15 -3.03 -19.06
N SER A 667 23.82 -2.85 -19.13
CA SER A 667 23.02 -3.05 -20.34
C SER A 667 22.74 -1.78 -21.16
N ALA A 668 23.10 -0.59 -20.65
CA ALA A 668 22.77 0.71 -21.25
C ALA A 668 23.16 0.82 -22.75
N HIS A 669 24.30 0.23 -23.13
CA HIS A 669 24.78 0.21 -24.51
C HIS A 669 23.86 -0.51 -25.52
N ARG A 670 22.93 -1.33 -25.02
CA ARG A 670 21.97 -2.09 -25.83
C ARG A 670 20.67 -1.35 -26.10
N LEU A 671 20.47 -0.15 -25.53
CA LEU A 671 19.28 0.65 -25.81
C LEU A 671 19.14 0.90 -27.32
N GLN A 672 17.96 0.59 -27.87
CA GLN A 672 17.57 0.89 -29.26
C GLN A 672 16.29 1.74 -29.35
N GLY A 673 15.31 1.51 -28.45
CA GLY A 673 14.06 2.27 -28.41
C GLY A 673 14.19 3.65 -27.75
N ARG A 674 13.11 4.44 -27.80
CA ARG A 674 13.03 5.76 -27.15
C ARG A 674 12.72 5.61 -25.66
N LEU A 675 13.45 6.31 -24.80
CA LEU A 675 13.32 6.20 -23.35
C LEU A 675 13.11 7.58 -22.71
N LEU A 676 12.03 7.75 -21.96
CA LEU A 676 11.88 8.87 -21.04
C LEU A 676 12.21 8.41 -19.62
N LEU A 677 13.22 9.03 -19.02
CA LEU A 677 13.55 8.90 -17.61
C LEU A 677 12.94 10.06 -16.83
N ALA A 678 12.26 9.79 -15.72
CA ALA A 678 11.80 10.85 -14.82
C ALA A 678 12.11 10.52 -13.36
N HIS A 679 12.53 11.51 -12.56
CA HIS A 679 12.83 11.29 -11.14
C HIS A 679 12.55 12.55 -10.30
N GLY A 680 11.91 12.35 -9.15
CA GLY A 680 11.77 13.37 -8.13
C GLY A 680 13.09 13.68 -7.41
N LEU A 681 13.46 14.95 -7.26
CA LEU A 681 14.65 15.32 -6.49
C LEU A 681 14.47 15.14 -4.99
N GLN A 682 13.23 14.97 -4.52
CA GLN A 682 12.87 14.71 -3.13
C GLN A 682 12.47 13.24 -2.89
N ASP A 683 12.92 12.32 -3.75
CA ASP A 683 12.69 10.89 -3.59
C ASP A 683 13.50 10.33 -2.41
N GLU A 684 12.79 10.01 -1.34
CA GLU A 684 13.32 9.42 -0.12
C GLU A 684 13.51 7.90 -0.19
N ASN A 685 12.93 7.22 -1.19
CA ASN A 685 12.94 5.77 -1.27
C ASN A 685 13.97 5.25 -2.26
N VAL A 686 14.01 5.79 -3.48
CA VAL A 686 15.03 5.47 -4.50
C VAL A 686 15.86 6.74 -4.74
N PRO A 687 17.10 6.81 -4.24
CA PRO A 687 17.91 8.00 -4.37
C PRO A 687 18.09 8.40 -5.84
N VAL A 688 17.98 9.70 -6.14
CA VAL A 688 18.13 10.26 -7.50
C VAL A 688 19.45 9.88 -8.19
N GLN A 689 20.47 9.50 -7.41
CA GLN A 689 21.73 8.95 -7.87
C GLN A 689 21.51 7.74 -8.80
N ALA A 690 20.51 6.89 -8.55
CA ALA A 690 20.20 5.75 -9.42
C ALA A 690 19.95 6.19 -10.87
N THR A 691 19.12 7.22 -11.10
CA THR A 691 18.87 7.80 -12.43
C THR A 691 20.10 8.50 -12.99
N ARG A 692 20.82 9.26 -12.17
CA ARG A 692 22.03 9.99 -12.63
C ARG A 692 23.11 9.05 -13.14
N GLU A 693 23.33 7.92 -12.49
CA GLU A 693 24.31 6.94 -12.94
C GLU A 693 23.86 6.20 -14.21
N LEU A 694 22.55 5.94 -14.39
CA LEU A 694 22.05 5.42 -15.67
C LEU A 694 22.24 6.44 -16.81
N VAL A 695 21.94 7.71 -16.58
CA VAL A 695 22.16 8.78 -17.58
C VAL A 695 23.62 8.81 -18.00
N LYS A 696 24.56 8.79 -17.05
CA LYS A 696 26.00 8.72 -17.35
C LYS A 696 26.36 7.49 -18.19
N ALA A 697 25.79 6.31 -17.87
CA ALA A 697 26.05 5.08 -18.60
C ALA A 697 25.47 5.14 -20.04
N LEU A 698 24.30 5.74 -20.24
CA LEU A 698 23.69 5.95 -21.56
C LEU A 698 24.48 6.95 -22.40
N GLU A 699 24.93 8.06 -21.80
CA GLU A 699 25.80 9.05 -22.45
C GLU A 699 27.14 8.43 -22.87
N ALA A 700 27.78 7.68 -21.97
CA ALA A 700 29.03 6.97 -22.25
C ALA A 700 28.89 5.91 -23.35
N ALA A 701 27.67 5.37 -23.54
CA ALA A 701 27.34 4.45 -24.62
C ALA A 701 26.78 5.14 -25.88
N GLU A 702 26.92 6.47 -25.98
CA GLU A 702 26.53 7.30 -27.12
C GLU A 702 25.03 7.21 -27.46
N LYS A 703 24.17 7.05 -26.45
CA LYS A 703 22.70 6.92 -26.62
C LYS A 703 21.92 8.23 -26.49
N HIS A 704 22.58 9.38 -26.53
CA HIS A 704 21.99 10.71 -26.28
C HIS A 704 20.74 11.03 -27.09
N ASP A 705 20.64 10.55 -28.34
CA ASP A 705 19.44 10.77 -29.17
C ASP A 705 18.26 9.88 -28.79
N LEU A 706 18.48 8.80 -28.03
CA LEU A 706 17.46 7.79 -27.71
C LEU A 706 16.76 8.04 -26.38
N PHE A 707 17.24 8.94 -25.53
CA PHE A 707 16.61 9.19 -24.24
C PHE A 707 16.45 10.67 -23.90
N GLU A 708 15.44 10.93 -23.08
CA GLU A 708 15.17 12.22 -22.44
C GLU A 708 15.14 12.02 -20.92
N VAL A 709 15.49 13.05 -20.15
CA VAL A 709 15.47 12.99 -18.67
C VAL A 709 14.80 14.22 -18.06
N ASP A 710 13.78 13.98 -17.24
CA ASP A 710 13.01 14.99 -16.54
C ASP A 710 13.22 14.88 -15.02
N TYR A 711 13.72 15.94 -14.39
CA TYR A 711 13.85 16.02 -12.93
C TYR A 711 12.77 16.92 -12.34
N TYR A 712 12.07 16.42 -11.32
CA TYR A 712 10.98 17.14 -10.65
C TYR A 712 11.47 17.70 -9.31
N PRO A 713 11.64 19.03 -9.16
CA PRO A 713 12.32 19.62 -7.99
C PRO A 713 11.70 19.28 -6.64
N THR A 714 10.37 19.21 -6.58
CA THR A 714 9.60 18.87 -5.36
C THR A 714 8.93 17.49 -5.46
N GLY A 715 9.26 16.72 -6.49
CA GLY A 715 8.72 15.36 -6.66
C GLY A 715 9.34 14.43 -5.63
N GLY A 716 8.50 13.68 -4.90
CA GLY A 716 8.93 12.60 -4.01
C GLY A 716 9.07 11.27 -4.76
N HIS A 717 9.03 10.15 -4.02
CA HIS A 717 9.09 8.83 -4.66
C HIS A 717 7.97 8.65 -5.67
N PHE A 718 6.70 8.79 -5.30
CA PHE A 718 5.50 8.50 -6.12
C PHE A 718 5.23 9.52 -7.25
N LEU A 719 6.21 9.75 -8.12
CA LEU A 719 6.10 10.68 -9.24
C LEU A 719 5.04 10.26 -10.27
N GLU A 720 4.69 8.96 -10.32
CA GLU A 720 3.71 8.41 -11.27
C GLU A 720 2.30 9.01 -11.16
N THR A 721 1.97 9.62 -10.00
CA THR A 721 0.71 10.31 -9.76
C THR A 721 0.77 11.81 -10.04
N ASP A 722 1.96 12.38 -10.27
CA ASP A 722 2.11 13.82 -10.56
C ASP A 722 1.39 14.19 -11.88
N PRO A 723 0.43 15.13 -11.88
CA PRO A 723 -0.35 15.44 -13.08
C PRO A 723 0.49 15.94 -14.27
N ALA A 724 1.58 16.67 -14.01
CA ALA A 724 2.47 17.15 -15.06
C ALA A 724 3.27 15.98 -15.66
N PHE A 725 3.75 15.05 -14.83
CA PHE A 725 4.40 13.83 -15.31
C PHE A 725 3.44 12.91 -16.07
N VAL A 726 2.20 12.74 -15.60
CA VAL A 726 1.21 11.93 -16.32
C VAL A 726 0.95 12.50 -17.72
N THR A 727 0.82 13.83 -17.83
CA THR A 727 0.67 14.50 -19.13
C THR A 727 1.90 14.26 -20.01
N ARG A 728 3.09 14.47 -19.47
CA ARG A 728 4.37 14.28 -20.15
C ARG A 728 4.56 12.85 -20.67
N ARG A 729 4.21 11.83 -19.88
CA ARG A 729 4.22 10.42 -20.27
C ARG A 729 3.36 10.17 -21.51
N LEU A 730 2.13 10.67 -21.50
CA LEU A 730 1.18 10.47 -22.62
C LEU A 730 1.69 11.15 -23.89
N ASP A 731 2.21 12.36 -23.79
CA ASP A 731 2.76 13.10 -24.93
C ASP A 731 4.00 12.39 -25.51
N PHE A 732 4.84 11.81 -24.67
CA PHE A 732 5.98 11.00 -25.10
C PHE A 732 5.53 9.76 -25.90
N PHE A 733 4.52 9.03 -25.41
CA PHE A 733 3.97 7.89 -26.17
C PHE A 733 3.31 8.30 -27.48
N ARG A 734 2.53 9.40 -27.49
CA ARG A 734 1.93 9.91 -28.73
C ARG A 734 2.99 10.23 -29.78
N THR A 735 4.06 10.90 -29.36
CA THR A 735 5.15 11.34 -30.24
C THR A 735 5.94 10.18 -30.81
N HIS A 736 6.28 9.17 -30.00
CA HIS A 736 7.24 8.13 -30.40
C HIS A 736 6.61 6.78 -30.76
N LEU A 737 5.42 6.47 -30.23
CA LEU A 737 4.73 5.21 -30.48
C LEU A 737 3.56 5.38 -31.45
N GLY A 738 3.07 6.62 -31.65
CA GLY A 738 1.97 6.92 -32.56
C GLY A 738 0.61 6.54 -31.99
N GLY A 739 0.00 7.46 -31.22
CA GLY A 739 -1.36 7.35 -30.67
C GLY A 739 -2.27 8.47 -31.18
N PRO A 740 -3.60 8.28 -31.19
CA PRO A 740 -4.55 9.31 -31.62
C PRO A 740 -4.59 10.50 -30.66
N GLU A 741 -5.20 11.61 -31.11
CA GLU A 741 -5.51 12.76 -30.26
C GLU A 741 -6.34 12.32 -29.02
N PRO A 742 -6.19 12.99 -27.85
CA PRO A 742 -6.92 12.64 -26.65
C PRO A 742 -8.43 12.55 -26.89
N ILE A 743 -9.05 11.47 -26.41
CA ILE A 743 -10.49 11.28 -26.48
C ILE A 743 -11.15 12.28 -25.53
N LYS A 744 -12.01 13.14 -26.07
CA LYS A 744 -12.82 14.07 -25.29
C LYS A 744 -14.26 13.56 -25.25
N ALA A 745 -14.81 13.35 -24.06
CA ALA A 745 -16.23 13.05 -23.90
C ALA A 745 -17.03 14.34 -23.97
N THR A 746 -18.08 14.40 -24.80
CA THR A 746 -19.11 15.43 -24.68
C THR A 746 -20.11 14.98 -23.61
N ALA A 747 -20.25 15.75 -22.54
CA ALA A 747 -21.38 15.57 -21.63
C ALA A 747 -22.64 16.00 -22.37
N ASP A 748 -23.46 15.02 -22.78
CA ASP A 748 -24.78 15.24 -23.39
C ASP A 748 -25.87 15.54 -22.36
#